data_AF-A0A523JY09-F1
#
_entry.id   AF-A0A523JY09-F1
#
_cell.length_a   1.000
_cell.length_b   1.000
_cell.length_c   1.000
_cell.angle_alpha   90.00
_cell.angle_beta   90.00
_cell.angle_gamma   90.00
#
_symmetry.space_group_name_H-M   'P 1'
#
loop_
_entity.id
_entity.type
_entity.pdbx_description
1 polymer ?
#
loop_
_entity_poly.entity_id
_entity_poly.type
_entity_poly.pdbx_seq_one_letter_code
_entity_poly.pdbx_strand_id
1 'polypeptide(L)'
;MSARDDRERLLRLDAETRERAQREFDRPMLVEAGAGTGKTTVLVARIVAWSLGPGWERAVQRTEELGIGSEPHDVARRVLSRVVAITFTEAAAAEMELRTSRAFRQISAGDLPVGVIASALPEDEVRRQRAAALAEALAHLEVCTIHAFCRRILAAHPLEAGLHPAFQVDADGRAQQEAVREAIEQAIRSGYGEDGDPDLVALAIDGAGPAELEEALIELVAQGVGESDLDRDPFSPEALERFFDVLEAGIDAFADAGVERVRSVKRARKPLEILDALDRMRQRLASADVDAADGLSDWLVDFEDSWSGLRAHLMKWGKDDFGTNELDVLGEERETLCAAARGWVLLLDHCLRIDPKCLERARRVLRPMLAQVHAELRRRGFCSYSGLLSKARALLMEDAEVRANWQSSIDQLLVDEFQDTDPDQCEIVAMLALEGPEDRRPGLFLVGDPKQSIYGWRRADLRAYENFVARAAPDARQRGRLSKNFRSLPLILDEVERVVNPVMRENPGVQPRFERLIPSEERCDASPPAERAAVEHWISWDRETIEGAVPKTLVHQAAELEAAALARDLRDLGSRDDFRWRDAAVLFRGSGDLEVYLQALREAGVPYAVERERTFYQRREVIDAAAFVRCVLDPDDQLALLTTLRSSAVGVPDAALLPLWAGELPRLLAAVADAPEATLPEIDSCIESALTSIPDDIPGIERVGAW
;
A
#
# COMPACT_ATOMS: atom_id res chain seq x y z
N MET A 1 -17.62 9.26 35.50
CA MET A 1 -17.18 7.87 35.73
C MET A 1 -15.77 7.92 36.28
N SER A 2 -15.44 7.14 37.31
CA SER A 2 -14.04 7.03 37.75
C SER A 2 -13.23 6.25 36.69
N ALA A 3 -11.92 6.46 36.59
CA ALA A 3 -11.05 5.74 35.65
C ALA A 3 -11.11 4.21 35.86
N ARG A 4 -11.42 3.76 37.08
CA ARG A 4 -11.62 2.34 37.41
C ARG A 4 -12.91 1.78 36.82
N ASP A 5 -14.01 2.53 36.89
CA ASP A 5 -15.31 2.11 36.33
C ASP A 5 -15.24 1.97 34.81
N ASP A 6 -14.45 2.82 34.14
CA ASP A 6 -14.28 2.76 32.69
C ASP A 6 -13.42 1.56 32.26
N ARG A 7 -12.34 1.24 33.01
CA ARG A 7 -11.52 0.05 32.78
C ARG A 7 -12.33 -1.24 32.90
N GLU A 8 -13.11 -1.40 33.97
CA GLU A 8 -13.92 -2.61 34.20
C GLU A 8 -15.01 -2.75 33.12
N ARG A 9 -15.59 -1.63 32.66
CA ARG A 9 -16.54 -1.60 31.54
C ARG A 9 -15.89 -2.07 30.23
N LEU A 10 -14.71 -1.56 29.87
CA LEU A 10 -14.02 -1.93 28.62
C LEU A 10 -13.63 -3.41 28.59
N LEU A 11 -13.14 -3.96 29.71
CA LEU A 11 -12.80 -5.38 29.83
C LEU A 11 -14.03 -6.28 29.73
N ARG A 12 -15.17 -5.85 30.27
CA ARG A 12 -16.44 -6.59 30.14
C ARG A 12 -16.92 -6.63 28.68
N LEU A 13 -16.91 -5.48 28.00
CA LEU A 13 -17.29 -5.40 26.58
C LEU A 13 -16.35 -6.22 25.67
N ASP A 14 -15.06 -6.28 26.00
CA ASP A 14 -14.09 -7.14 25.33
C ASP A 14 -14.47 -8.63 25.49
N ALA A 15 -14.72 -9.08 26.73
CA ALA A 15 -15.12 -10.46 27.00
C ALA A 15 -16.42 -10.84 26.29
N GLU A 16 -17.44 -9.98 26.35
CA GLU A 16 -18.71 -10.16 25.63
C GLU A 16 -18.49 -10.24 24.11
N THR A 17 -17.59 -9.41 23.56
CA THR A 17 -17.25 -9.45 22.14
C THR A 17 -16.61 -10.79 21.75
N ARG A 18 -15.65 -11.29 22.54
CA ARG A 18 -14.99 -12.59 22.29
C ARG A 18 -15.96 -13.76 22.38
N GLU A 19 -16.94 -13.69 23.28
CA GLU A 19 -17.97 -14.71 23.42
C GLU A 19 -18.91 -14.71 22.21
N ARG A 20 -19.44 -13.55 21.81
CA ARG A 20 -20.30 -13.44 20.62
C ARG A 20 -19.60 -13.91 19.35
N ALA A 21 -18.31 -13.57 19.19
CA ALA A 21 -17.52 -13.99 18.02
C ALA A 21 -17.45 -15.52 17.85
N GLN A 22 -17.67 -16.30 18.92
CA GLN A 22 -17.65 -17.77 18.93
C GLN A 22 -19.05 -18.40 19.00
N ARG A 23 -20.12 -17.62 19.08
CA ARG A 23 -21.51 -18.11 19.19
C ARG A 23 -22.44 -17.62 18.09
N GLU A 24 -22.18 -16.43 17.54
CA GLU A 24 -23.05 -15.76 16.58
C GLU A 24 -22.44 -15.85 15.18
N PHE A 25 -23.01 -16.68 14.31
CA PHE A 25 -22.44 -16.99 12.98
C PHE A 25 -23.27 -16.53 11.79
N ASP A 26 -24.57 -16.29 11.98
CA ASP A 26 -25.52 -16.04 10.89
C ASP A 26 -25.67 -14.55 10.54
N ARG A 27 -25.05 -13.65 11.31
CA ARG A 27 -25.13 -12.21 11.11
C ARG A 27 -23.74 -11.63 10.88
N PRO A 28 -23.62 -10.58 10.06
CA PRO A 28 -22.38 -9.84 9.97
C PRO A 28 -21.95 -9.32 11.34
N MET A 29 -20.68 -9.51 11.67
CA MET A 29 -20.06 -9.00 12.89
C MET A 29 -18.72 -8.35 12.56
N LEU A 30 -18.54 -7.13 13.03
CA LEU A 30 -17.30 -6.38 12.96
C LEU A 30 -16.65 -6.36 14.34
N VAL A 31 -15.36 -6.70 14.40
CA VAL A 31 -14.56 -6.61 15.62
C VAL A 31 -13.41 -5.64 15.41
N GLU A 32 -13.52 -4.49 16.06
CA GLU A 32 -12.43 -3.52 16.15
C GLU A 32 -11.39 -4.02 17.14
N ALA A 33 -10.22 -4.39 16.66
CA ALA A 33 -9.19 -5.05 17.45
C ALA A 33 -7.84 -4.36 17.27
N GLY A 34 -7.41 -3.61 18.29
CA GLY A 34 -6.14 -2.90 18.27
C GLY A 34 -4.90 -3.81 18.28
N ALA A 35 -3.72 -3.21 18.09
CA ALA A 35 -2.46 -3.94 18.11
C ALA A 35 -2.31 -4.71 19.43
N GLY A 36 -1.93 -6.00 19.34
CA GLY A 36 -1.73 -6.83 20.53
C GLY A 36 -3.00 -7.26 21.27
N THR A 37 -4.20 -6.98 20.75
CA THR A 37 -5.47 -7.40 21.37
C THR A 37 -5.93 -8.82 21.01
N GLY A 38 -5.21 -9.48 20.09
CA GLY A 38 -5.46 -10.85 19.68
C GLY A 38 -6.42 -11.01 18.50
N LYS A 39 -6.28 -10.18 17.44
CA LYS A 39 -7.05 -10.26 16.19
C LYS A 39 -7.12 -11.69 15.63
N THR A 40 -5.95 -12.25 15.31
CA THR A 40 -5.80 -13.61 14.79
C THR A 40 -6.32 -14.67 15.76
N THR A 41 -6.16 -14.47 17.08
CA THR A 41 -6.69 -15.41 18.08
C THR A 41 -8.21 -15.49 18.03
N VAL A 42 -8.90 -14.37 17.86
CA VAL A 42 -10.37 -14.34 17.74
C VAL A 42 -10.83 -14.95 16.41
N LEU A 43 -10.13 -14.69 15.30
CA LEU A 43 -10.41 -15.31 14.00
C LEU A 43 -10.30 -16.84 14.09
N VAL A 44 -9.19 -17.35 14.64
CA VAL A 44 -8.97 -18.79 14.82
C VAL A 44 -10.02 -19.39 15.77
N ALA A 45 -10.32 -18.73 16.89
CA ALA A 45 -11.34 -19.21 17.82
C ALA A 45 -12.73 -19.31 17.16
N ARG A 46 -13.08 -18.35 16.29
CA ARG A 46 -14.32 -18.39 15.51
C ARG A 46 -14.34 -19.56 14.52
N ILE A 47 -13.27 -19.76 13.73
CA ILE A 47 -13.17 -20.89 12.79
C ILE A 47 -13.34 -22.21 13.53
N VAL A 48 -12.68 -22.36 14.69
CA VAL A 48 -12.76 -23.55 15.53
C VAL A 48 -14.19 -23.77 16.06
N ALA A 49 -14.81 -22.74 16.64
CA ALA A 49 -16.15 -22.84 17.20
C ALA A 49 -17.20 -23.16 16.14
N TRP A 50 -17.14 -22.49 14.98
CA TRP A 50 -18.00 -22.81 13.83
C TRP A 50 -17.81 -24.25 13.37
N SER A 51 -16.55 -24.64 13.13
CA SER A 51 -16.24 -25.93 12.51
C SER A 51 -16.56 -27.12 13.41
N LEU A 52 -16.38 -26.96 14.72
CA LEU A 52 -16.72 -28.01 15.69
C LEU A 52 -18.20 -28.05 16.03
N GLY A 53 -18.94 -26.93 15.92
CA GLY A 53 -20.34 -26.82 16.30
C GLY A 53 -21.28 -26.71 15.09
N PRO A 54 -21.91 -25.54 14.84
CA PRO A 54 -22.96 -25.40 13.83
C PRO A 54 -22.54 -25.79 12.41
N GLY A 55 -21.29 -25.51 12.01
CA GLY A 55 -20.77 -25.89 10.70
C GLY A 55 -20.77 -27.41 10.49
N TRP A 56 -20.37 -28.17 11.52
CA TRP A 56 -20.41 -29.63 11.49
C TRP A 56 -21.84 -30.15 11.33
N GLU A 57 -22.78 -29.62 12.11
CA GLU A 57 -24.20 -30.02 12.08
C GLU A 57 -24.80 -29.75 10.70
N ARG A 58 -24.52 -28.58 10.12
CA ARG A 58 -24.95 -28.21 8.77
C ARG A 58 -24.37 -29.13 7.69
N ALA A 59 -23.10 -29.53 7.84
CA ALA A 59 -22.45 -30.45 6.91
C ALA A 59 -23.00 -31.88 7.00
N VAL A 60 -23.34 -32.36 8.21
CA VAL A 60 -24.02 -33.65 8.40
C VAL A 60 -25.39 -33.63 7.73
N GLN A 61 -26.21 -32.61 8.00
CA GLN A 61 -27.54 -32.50 7.42
C GLN A 61 -27.51 -32.54 5.87
N ARG A 62 -26.61 -31.77 5.25
CA ARG A 62 -26.44 -31.79 3.78
C ARG A 62 -25.99 -33.15 3.24
N THR A 63 -25.21 -33.90 4.03
CA THR A 63 -24.69 -35.21 3.61
C THR A 63 -25.80 -36.26 3.65
N GLU A 64 -26.66 -36.19 4.65
CA GLU A 64 -27.89 -36.99 4.76
C GLU A 64 -28.88 -36.67 3.62
N GLU A 65 -29.10 -35.40 3.31
CA GLU A 65 -29.95 -34.95 2.19
C GLU A 65 -29.46 -35.46 0.82
N LEU A 66 -28.15 -35.60 0.65
CA LEU A 66 -27.53 -36.09 -0.60
C LEU A 66 -27.40 -37.62 -0.67
N GLY A 67 -27.75 -38.35 0.40
CA GLY A 67 -27.60 -39.81 0.47
C GLY A 67 -26.14 -40.29 0.41
N ILE A 68 -25.19 -39.44 0.80
CA ILE A 68 -23.75 -39.74 0.84
C ILE A 68 -23.40 -40.17 2.28
N GLY A 69 -22.40 -41.02 2.47
CA GLY A 69 -21.99 -41.47 3.81
C GLY A 69 -21.53 -40.31 4.70
N SER A 70 -21.93 -40.34 5.97
CA SER A 70 -21.61 -39.31 7.00
C SER A 70 -20.35 -39.66 7.78
N GLU A 71 -19.30 -40.14 7.12
CA GLU A 71 -18.02 -40.41 7.78
C GLU A 71 -17.41 -39.10 8.30
N PRO A 72 -16.82 -39.07 9.51
CA PRO A 72 -16.31 -37.84 10.12
C PRO A 72 -15.32 -37.08 9.23
N HIS A 73 -14.49 -37.79 8.47
CA HIS A 73 -13.53 -37.20 7.56
C HIS A 73 -14.22 -36.44 6.41
N ASP A 74 -15.26 -37.00 5.80
CA ASP A 74 -16.00 -36.35 4.70
C ASP A 74 -16.80 -35.13 5.19
N VAL A 75 -17.36 -35.22 6.40
CA VAL A 75 -18.01 -34.08 7.05
C VAL A 75 -16.98 -32.96 7.29
N ALA A 76 -15.82 -33.28 7.87
CA ALA A 76 -14.76 -32.31 8.13
C ALA A 76 -14.30 -31.58 6.85
N ARG A 77 -14.11 -32.31 5.75
CA ARG A 77 -13.76 -31.72 4.45
C ARG A 77 -14.80 -30.72 3.96
N ARG A 78 -16.09 -31.06 4.07
CA ARG A 78 -17.21 -30.19 3.67
C ARG A 78 -17.35 -28.96 4.56
N VAL A 79 -17.07 -29.08 5.85
CA VAL A 79 -17.05 -27.94 6.77
C VAL A 79 -15.97 -26.95 6.35
N LEU A 80 -14.73 -27.42 6.21
CA LEU A 80 -13.59 -26.54 5.96
C LEU A 80 -13.58 -25.96 4.55
N SER A 81 -14.03 -26.70 3.52
CA SER A 81 -14.13 -26.20 2.14
C SER A 81 -15.13 -25.06 1.94
N ARG A 82 -15.88 -24.69 2.99
CA ARG A 82 -16.90 -23.65 2.98
C ARG A 82 -16.60 -22.53 3.96
N VAL A 83 -15.40 -22.53 4.55
CA VAL A 83 -14.88 -21.45 5.37
C VAL A 83 -13.77 -20.75 4.58
N VAL A 84 -13.98 -19.47 4.29
CA VAL A 84 -13.03 -18.62 3.56
C VAL A 84 -12.52 -17.55 4.51
N ALA A 85 -11.21 -17.48 4.70
CA ALA A 85 -10.52 -16.45 5.49
C ALA A 85 -9.58 -15.65 4.57
N ILE A 86 -9.90 -14.37 4.40
CA ILE A 86 -9.14 -13.42 3.61
C ILE A 86 -8.20 -12.65 4.55
N THR A 87 -6.93 -12.55 4.16
CA THR A 87 -5.87 -11.84 4.90
C THR A 87 -5.14 -10.85 3.99
N PHE A 88 -4.43 -9.89 4.60
CA PHE A 88 -3.69 -8.87 3.84
C PHE A 88 -2.41 -9.39 3.17
N THR A 89 -1.77 -10.44 3.73
CA THR A 89 -0.50 -10.99 3.21
C THR A 89 -0.48 -12.51 3.24
N GLU A 90 0.30 -13.12 2.35
CA GLU A 90 0.52 -14.58 2.33
C GLU A 90 1.15 -15.10 3.63
N ALA A 91 1.98 -14.30 4.30
CA ALA A 91 2.55 -14.66 5.60
C ALA A 91 1.47 -14.73 6.70
N ALA A 92 0.53 -13.78 6.70
CA ALA A 92 -0.60 -13.79 7.63
C ALA A 92 -1.54 -14.98 7.35
N ALA A 93 -1.77 -15.32 6.07
CA ALA A 93 -2.53 -16.50 5.69
C ALA A 93 -1.88 -17.79 6.23
N ALA A 94 -0.59 -17.99 5.96
CA ALA A 94 0.15 -19.16 6.43
C ALA A 94 0.18 -19.24 7.97
N GLU A 95 0.33 -18.11 8.65
CA GLU A 95 0.29 -18.07 10.11
C GLU A 95 -1.08 -18.47 10.67
N MET A 96 -2.17 -17.97 10.08
CA MET A 96 -3.53 -18.30 10.50
C MET A 96 -3.86 -19.78 10.25
N GLU A 97 -3.45 -20.34 9.11
CA GLU A 97 -3.58 -21.78 8.83
C GLU A 97 -2.84 -22.63 9.87
N LEU A 98 -1.58 -22.28 10.18
CA LEU A 98 -0.77 -22.97 11.18
C LEU A 98 -1.41 -22.91 12.58
N ARG A 99 -1.92 -21.74 12.98
CA ARG A 99 -2.60 -21.56 14.27
C ARG A 99 -3.88 -22.37 14.35
N THR A 100 -4.65 -22.43 13.26
CA THR A 100 -5.88 -23.22 13.17
C THR A 100 -5.58 -24.72 13.25
N SER A 101 -4.55 -25.19 12.53
CA SER A 101 -4.02 -26.56 12.62
C SER A 101 -3.70 -26.94 14.07
N ARG A 102 -2.93 -26.07 14.74
CA ARG A 102 -2.50 -26.27 16.12
C ARG A 102 -3.70 -26.30 17.06
N ALA A 103 -4.69 -25.44 16.85
CA ALA A 103 -5.89 -25.40 17.66
C ALA A 103 -6.68 -26.72 17.58
N PHE A 104 -6.92 -27.25 16.38
CA PHE A 104 -7.60 -28.55 16.23
C PHE A 104 -6.81 -29.69 16.88
N ARG A 105 -5.49 -29.75 16.71
CA ARG A 105 -4.66 -30.77 17.36
C ARG A 105 -4.68 -30.68 18.88
N GLN A 106 -4.62 -29.49 19.45
CA GLN A 106 -4.75 -29.28 20.90
C GLN A 106 -6.09 -29.78 21.43
N ILE A 107 -7.19 -29.43 20.74
CA ILE A 107 -8.53 -29.89 21.12
C ILE A 107 -8.63 -31.41 21.02
N SER A 108 -8.09 -32.02 19.96
CA SER A 108 -8.07 -33.48 19.82
C SER A 108 -7.31 -34.19 20.96
N ALA A 109 -6.30 -33.53 21.53
CA ALA A 109 -5.54 -34.03 22.67
C ALA A 109 -6.24 -33.80 24.03
N GLY A 110 -7.36 -33.08 24.05
CA GLY A 110 -8.13 -32.75 25.26
C GLY A 110 -7.83 -31.39 25.89
N ASP A 111 -6.96 -30.58 25.26
CA ASP A 111 -6.60 -29.25 25.73
C ASP A 111 -7.39 -28.16 24.99
N LEU A 112 -7.67 -27.03 25.66
CA LEU A 112 -8.31 -25.88 25.03
C LEU A 112 -7.26 -24.84 24.58
N PRO A 113 -7.25 -24.45 23.28
CA PRO A 113 -6.40 -23.39 22.76
C PRO A 113 -6.72 -22.04 23.40
N VAL A 114 -5.72 -21.16 23.44
CA VAL A 114 -5.89 -19.79 23.93
C VAL A 114 -6.99 -19.06 23.16
N GLY A 115 -7.91 -18.44 23.88
CA GLY A 115 -9.02 -17.66 23.31
C GLY A 115 -10.27 -18.48 22.94
N VAL A 116 -10.18 -19.81 22.93
CA VAL A 116 -11.32 -20.69 22.67
C VAL A 116 -12.11 -20.92 23.96
N ILE A 117 -13.43 -20.69 23.91
CA ILE A 117 -14.32 -20.79 25.07
C ILE A 117 -14.98 -22.17 25.10
N ALA A 118 -14.75 -22.92 26.19
CA ALA A 118 -15.27 -24.28 26.35
C ALA A 118 -16.80 -24.38 26.16
N SER A 119 -17.55 -23.39 26.67
CA SER A 119 -19.01 -23.36 26.61
C SER A 119 -19.56 -22.94 25.24
N ALA A 120 -18.70 -22.56 24.29
CA ALA A 120 -19.06 -22.34 22.89
C ALA A 120 -18.83 -23.59 22.03
N LEU A 121 -18.28 -24.66 22.60
CA LEU A 121 -18.00 -25.91 21.90
C LEU A 121 -18.98 -27.03 22.32
N PRO A 122 -19.10 -28.10 21.51
CA PRO A 122 -19.78 -29.33 21.92
C PRO A 122 -19.15 -29.98 23.15
N GLU A 123 -19.82 -31.02 23.65
CA GLU A 123 -19.30 -31.88 24.72
C GLU A 123 -17.91 -32.46 24.40
N ASP A 124 -17.14 -32.76 25.44
CA ASP A 124 -15.70 -33.05 25.33
C ASP A 124 -15.37 -34.22 24.39
N GLU A 125 -16.14 -35.31 24.47
CA GLU A 125 -15.93 -36.47 23.59
C GLU A 125 -16.19 -36.12 22.12
N VAL A 126 -17.29 -35.41 21.86
CA VAL A 126 -17.71 -35.02 20.51
C VAL A 126 -16.69 -34.06 19.90
N ARG A 127 -16.28 -33.02 20.63
CA ARG A 127 -15.32 -32.03 20.10
C ARG A 127 -13.95 -32.65 19.85
N ARG A 128 -13.49 -33.62 20.64
CA ARG A 128 -12.21 -34.33 20.42
C ARG A 128 -12.24 -35.12 19.11
N GLN A 129 -13.31 -35.88 18.88
CA GLN A 129 -13.50 -36.63 17.65
C GLN A 129 -13.58 -35.72 16.42
N ARG A 130 -14.41 -34.66 16.47
CA ARG A 130 -14.54 -33.68 15.38
C ARG A 130 -13.22 -32.97 15.10
N ALA A 131 -12.48 -32.57 16.13
CA ALA A 131 -11.20 -31.88 15.99
C ALA A 131 -10.12 -32.75 15.35
N ALA A 132 -10.09 -34.06 15.65
CA ALA A 132 -9.18 -35.00 14.98
C ALA A 132 -9.46 -35.05 13.47
N ALA A 133 -10.72 -35.17 13.06
CA ALA A 133 -11.10 -35.19 11.65
C ALA A 133 -10.80 -33.85 10.94
N LEU A 134 -11.07 -32.71 11.59
CA LEU A 134 -10.76 -31.37 11.05
C LEU A 134 -9.26 -31.12 10.91
N ALA A 135 -8.44 -31.64 11.84
CA ALA A 135 -6.99 -31.52 11.76
C ALA A 135 -6.42 -32.25 10.52
N GLU A 136 -7.02 -33.38 10.12
CA GLU A 136 -6.65 -34.12 8.91
C GLU A 136 -7.17 -33.46 7.63
N ALA A 137 -8.33 -32.80 7.71
CA ALA A 137 -8.97 -32.14 6.57
C ALA A 137 -8.50 -30.69 6.32
N LEU A 138 -7.48 -30.21 7.03
CA LEU A 138 -7.09 -28.79 7.05
C LEU A 138 -6.79 -28.21 5.66
N ALA A 139 -6.26 -29.00 4.74
CA ALA A 139 -5.96 -28.57 3.36
C ALA A 139 -7.20 -28.08 2.57
N HIS A 140 -8.40 -28.31 3.09
CA HIS A 140 -9.65 -27.78 2.52
C HIS A 140 -10.06 -26.42 3.09
N LEU A 141 -9.47 -25.97 4.20
CA LEU A 141 -9.70 -24.62 4.72
C LEU A 141 -9.05 -23.60 3.79
N GLU A 142 -9.81 -22.62 3.35
CA GLU A 142 -9.28 -21.60 2.46
C GLU A 142 -8.83 -20.38 3.26
N VAL A 143 -7.51 -20.28 3.48
CA VAL A 143 -6.88 -19.07 4.04
C VAL A 143 -5.97 -18.48 2.97
N CYS A 144 -6.28 -17.28 2.50
CA CYS A 144 -5.56 -16.68 1.39
C CYS A 144 -5.61 -15.15 1.40
N THR A 145 -4.91 -14.52 0.45
CA THR A 145 -5.08 -13.09 0.17
C THR A 145 -6.31 -12.84 -0.70
N ILE A 146 -6.85 -11.62 -0.67
CA ILE A 146 -8.01 -11.27 -1.52
C ILE A 146 -7.71 -11.44 -3.02
N HIS A 147 -6.46 -11.20 -3.42
CA HIS A 147 -6.01 -11.41 -4.80
C HIS A 147 -6.04 -12.88 -5.19
N ALA A 148 -5.57 -13.77 -4.31
CA ALA A 148 -5.63 -15.21 -4.53
C ALA A 148 -7.09 -15.72 -4.60
N PHE A 149 -7.97 -15.18 -3.75
CA PHE A 149 -9.40 -15.45 -3.80
C PHE A 149 -10.03 -14.99 -5.13
N CYS A 150 -9.77 -13.75 -5.56
CA CYS A 150 -10.27 -13.23 -6.84
C CYS A 150 -9.74 -14.03 -8.04
N ARG A 151 -8.46 -14.42 -8.01
CA ARG A 151 -7.89 -15.32 -9.03
C ARG A 151 -8.66 -16.64 -9.11
N ARG A 152 -9.09 -17.20 -7.99
CA ARG A 152 -9.88 -18.44 -7.97
C ARG A 152 -11.27 -18.25 -8.58
N ILE A 153 -11.94 -17.15 -8.27
CA ILE A 153 -13.22 -16.76 -8.90
C ILE A 153 -13.05 -16.71 -10.42
N LEU A 154 -12.03 -15.99 -10.88
CA LEU A 154 -11.74 -15.80 -12.30
C LEU A 154 -11.33 -17.09 -13.01
N ALA A 155 -10.53 -17.94 -12.35
CA ALA A 155 -10.10 -19.22 -12.92
C ALA A 155 -11.24 -20.24 -13.02
N ALA A 156 -12.28 -20.11 -12.20
CA ALA A 156 -13.49 -20.92 -12.31
C ALA A 156 -14.40 -20.49 -13.48
N HIS A 157 -14.30 -19.22 -13.90
CA HIS A 157 -15.14 -18.61 -14.94
C HIS A 157 -14.32 -17.74 -15.92
N PRO A 158 -13.29 -18.28 -16.57
CA PRO A 158 -12.36 -17.47 -17.34
C PRO A 158 -13.00 -16.85 -18.58
N LEU A 159 -13.97 -17.54 -19.20
CA LEU A 159 -14.63 -17.05 -20.40
C LEU A 159 -15.58 -15.89 -20.09
N GLU A 160 -16.38 -16.02 -19.04
CA GLU A 160 -17.28 -15.00 -18.53
C GLU A 160 -16.50 -13.77 -18.05
N ALA A 161 -15.30 -13.97 -17.47
CA ALA A 161 -14.40 -12.90 -17.07
C ALA A 161 -13.61 -12.24 -18.23
N GLY A 162 -13.76 -12.73 -19.47
CA GLY A 162 -13.00 -12.26 -20.62
C GLY A 162 -11.49 -12.48 -20.48
N LEU A 163 -11.08 -13.60 -19.88
CA LEU A 163 -9.70 -14.01 -19.64
C LEU A 163 -9.33 -15.28 -20.43
N HIS A 164 -8.04 -15.46 -20.66
CA HIS A 164 -7.53 -16.72 -21.18
C HIS A 164 -7.73 -17.84 -20.13
N PRO A 165 -8.18 -19.06 -20.49
CA PRO A 165 -8.42 -20.14 -19.53
C PRO A 165 -7.21 -20.54 -18.68
N ALA A 166 -6.00 -20.32 -19.20
CA ALA A 166 -4.73 -20.56 -18.50
C ALA A 166 -4.01 -19.25 -18.14
N PHE A 167 -4.75 -18.19 -17.80
CA PHE A 167 -4.13 -16.90 -17.49
C PHE A 167 -3.17 -16.99 -16.31
N GLN A 168 -2.12 -16.18 -16.35
CA GLN A 168 -1.10 -16.05 -15.33
C GLN A 168 -1.14 -14.64 -14.73
N VAL A 169 -0.71 -14.52 -13.48
CA VAL A 169 -0.60 -13.23 -12.81
C VAL A 169 0.73 -12.59 -13.22
N ASP A 170 0.67 -11.40 -13.82
CA ASP A 170 1.86 -10.60 -14.10
C ASP A 170 2.29 -9.85 -12.83
N ALA A 171 2.99 -10.55 -11.94
CA ALA A 171 3.35 -10.04 -10.62
C ALA A 171 4.39 -8.91 -10.68
N ASP A 172 5.30 -8.96 -11.66
CA ASP A 172 6.40 -8.00 -11.82
C ASP A 172 6.09 -6.89 -12.83
N GLY A 173 4.90 -6.92 -13.45
CA GLY A 173 4.44 -5.94 -14.44
C GLY A 173 5.19 -5.95 -15.77
N ARG A 174 5.97 -7.02 -16.05
CA ARG A 174 6.82 -7.08 -17.25
C ARG A 174 5.98 -7.22 -18.52
N ALA A 175 4.94 -8.06 -18.48
CA ALA A 175 4.06 -8.24 -19.62
C ALA A 175 3.23 -6.97 -19.87
N GLN A 176 2.85 -6.25 -18.81
CA GLN A 176 2.21 -4.94 -18.91
C GLN A 176 3.13 -3.93 -19.60
N GLN A 177 4.38 -3.78 -19.15
CA GLN A 177 5.34 -2.86 -19.75
C GLN A 177 5.59 -3.17 -21.23
N GLU A 178 5.78 -4.44 -21.58
CA GLU A 178 5.99 -4.86 -22.96
C GLU A 178 4.76 -4.54 -23.84
N ALA A 179 3.55 -4.84 -23.36
CA ALA A 179 2.32 -4.53 -24.07
C ALA A 179 2.10 -3.03 -24.26
N VAL A 180 2.41 -2.21 -23.24
CA VAL A 180 2.35 -0.74 -23.34
C VAL A 180 3.35 -0.23 -24.37
N ARG A 181 4.60 -0.70 -24.30
CA ARG A 181 5.65 -0.29 -25.26
C ARG A 181 5.25 -0.61 -26.69
N GLU A 182 4.69 -1.78 -26.96
CA GLU A 182 4.19 -2.14 -28.29
C GLU A 182 3.04 -1.22 -28.74
N ALA A 183 2.11 -0.88 -27.84
CA ALA A 183 1.03 0.05 -28.16
C ALA A 183 1.55 1.46 -28.48
N ILE A 184 2.56 1.95 -27.73
CA ILE A 184 3.22 3.24 -27.98
C ILE A 184 4.00 3.20 -29.30
N GLU A 185 4.77 2.15 -29.58
CA GLU A 185 5.50 2.02 -30.85
C GLU A 185 4.55 2.03 -32.05
N GLN A 186 3.39 1.37 -31.93
CA GLN A 186 2.36 1.42 -32.97
C GLN A 186 1.75 2.81 -33.09
N ALA A 187 1.41 3.44 -31.97
CA ALA A 187 0.87 4.80 -31.93
C ALA A 187 1.83 5.82 -32.57
N ILE A 188 3.14 5.68 -32.34
CA ILE A 188 4.14 6.56 -32.96
C ILE A 188 4.11 6.41 -34.49
N ARG A 189 4.08 5.17 -34.98
CA ARG A 189 4.10 4.88 -36.42
C ARG A 189 2.88 5.40 -37.15
N SER A 190 1.68 5.28 -36.56
CA SER A 190 0.44 5.75 -37.19
C SER A 190 0.10 7.20 -36.87
N GLY A 191 0.49 7.70 -35.70
CA GLY A 191 0.05 8.98 -35.15
C GLY A 191 0.90 10.19 -35.52
N TYR A 192 2.18 10.02 -35.84
CA TYR A 192 3.07 11.13 -36.25
C TYR A 192 3.42 11.13 -37.76
N GLY A 193 2.69 10.37 -38.58
CA GLY A 193 2.83 10.35 -40.04
C GLY A 193 2.16 11.55 -40.73
N GLU A 194 2.18 11.60 -42.08
CA GLU A 194 1.56 12.68 -42.87
C GLU A 194 0.04 12.82 -42.64
N ASP A 195 -0.66 11.72 -42.31
CA ASP A 195 -2.07 11.67 -41.90
C ASP A 195 -2.22 11.41 -40.38
N GLY A 196 -1.32 11.97 -39.56
CA GLY A 196 -1.22 11.73 -38.12
C GLY A 196 -2.45 12.15 -37.30
N ASP A 197 -2.54 11.63 -36.07
CA ASP A 197 -3.63 11.95 -35.15
C ASP A 197 -3.43 13.37 -34.57
N PRO A 198 -4.37 14.31 -34.82
CA PRO A 198 -4.23 15.69 -34.38
C PRO A 198 -4.19 15.85 -32.86
N ASP A 199 -4.89 15.00 -32.10
CA ASP A 199 -4.88 15.06 -30.63
C ASP A 199 -3.52 14.60 -30.10
N LEU A 200 -2.92 13.57 -30.71
CA LEU A 200 -1.62 13.01 -30.35
C LEU A 200 -0.48 14.02 -30.63
N VAL A 201 -0.56 14.74 -31.75
CA VAL A 201 0.36 15.85 -32.07
C VAL A 201 0.20 17.01 -31.09
N ALA A 202 -1.04 17.40 -30.76
CA ALA A 202 -1.30 18.46 -29.78
C ALA A 202 -0.74 18.12 -28.40
N LEU A 203 -0.96 16.90 -27.91
CA LEU A 203 -0.39 16.44 -26.63
C LEU A 203 1.13 16.54 -26.61
N ALA A 204 1.80 16.13 -27.68
CA ALA A 204 3.25 16.23 -27.78
C ALA A 204 3.76 17.68 -27.77
N ILE A 205 3.03 18.60 -28.40
CA ILE A 205 3.32 20.05 -28.36
C ILE A 205 3.15 20.60 -26.93
N ASP A 206 2.13 20.12 -26.21
CA ASP A 206 1.81 20.51 -24.84
C ASP A 206 2.73 19.82 -23.80
N GLY A 207 3.72 19.04 -24.24
CA GLY A 207 4.71 18.39 -23.39
C GLY A 207 4.34 16.98 -22.90
N ALA A 208 3.24 16.41 -23.39
CA ALA A 208 2.83 15.03 -23.17
C ALA A 208 3.14 14.17 -24.41
N GLY A 209 4.41 13.81 -24.58
CA GLY A 209 4.89 12.99 -25.68
C GLY A 209 4.76 11.48 -25.43
N PRO A 210 5.43 10.65 -26.24
CA PRO A 210 5.34 9.19 -26.12
C PRO A 210 5.78 8.64 -24.76
N ALA A 211 6.76 9.26 -24.10
CA ALA A 211 7.23 8.82 -22.78
C ALA A 211 6.18 9.09 -21.70
N GLU A 212 5.54 10.26 -21.72
CA GLU A 212 4.47 10.62 -20.80
C GLU A 212 3.22 9.76 -21.03
N LEU A 213 2.90 9.43 -22.29
CA LEU A 213 1.82 8.49 -22.63
C LEU A 213 2.13 7.06 -22.16
N GLU A 214 3.38 6.60 -22.30
CA GLU A 214 3.83 5.31 -21.77
C GLU A 214 3.66 5.25 -20.25
N GLU A 215 4.12 6.28 -19.53
CA GLU A 215 3.95 6.38 -18.08
C GLU A 215 2.47 6.39 -17.68
N ALA A 216 1.65 7.17 -18.38
CA ALA A 216 0.21 7.24 -18.15
C ALA A 216 -0.48 5.88 -18.39
N LEU A 217 -0.13 5.16 -19.46
CA LEU A 217 -0.68 3.83 -19.74
C LEU A 217 -0.24 2.81 -18.69
N ILE A 218 1.04 2.80 -18.29
CA ILE A 218 1.53 1.92 -17.23
C ILE A 218 0.73 2.17 -15.95
N GLU A 219 0.54 3.44 -15.57
CA GLU A 219 -0.23 3.79 -14.38
C GLU A 219 -1.70 3.38 -14.51
N LEU A 220 -2.36 3.63 -15.65
CA LEU A 220 -3.75 3.22 -15.88
C LEU A 220 -3.94 1.70 -15.72
N VAL A 221 -3.05 0.90 -16.32
CA VAL A 221 -3.11 -0.56 -16.23
C VAL A 221 -2.76 -1.02 -14.81
N ALA A 222 -1.77 -0.39 -14.15
CA ALA A 222 -1.42 -0.69 -12.76
C ALA A 222 -2.59 -0.41 -11.80
N GLN A 223 -3.35 0.67 -12.05
CA GLN A 223 -4.56 1.03 -11.31
C GLN A 223 -5.80 0.19 -11.69
N GLY A 224 -5.68 -0.66 -12.71
CA GLY A 224 -6.78 -1.52 -13.17
C GLY A 224 -7.91 -0.75 -13.84
N VAL A 225 -7.63 0.43 -14.39
CA VAL A 225 -8.60 1.28 -15.11
C VAL A 225 -9.01 0.58 -16.39
N GLY A 226 -10.31 0.44 -16.63
CA GLY A 226 -10.86 -0.12 -17.87
C GLY A 226 -10.99 0.92 -18.98
N GLU A 227 -11.06 0.46 -20.24
CA GLU A 227 -11.30 1.37 -21.37
C GLU A 227 -12.61 2.19 -21.23
N SER A 228 -13.65 1.61 -20.64
CA SER A 228 -14.94 2.26 -20.38
C SER A 228 -14.88 3.29 -19.26
N ASP A 229 -13.88 3.23 -18.37
CA ASP A 229 -13.72 4.24 -17.33
C ASP A 229 -13.26 5.56 -17.96
N LEU A 230 -12.46 5.50 -19.04
CA LEU A 230 -12.06 6.66 -19.81
C LEU A 230 -13.20 7.27 -20.65
N ASP A 231 -14.32 6.55 -20.83
CA ASP A 231 -15.53 7.10 -21.47
C ASP A 231 -16.30 8.05 -20.55
N ARG A 232 -16.11 7.98 -19.23
CA ARG A 232 -16.79 8.87 -18.28
C ARG A 232 -16.26 10.29 -18.40
N ASP A 233 -17.15 11.22 -18.73
CA ASP A 233 -16.83 12.64 -18.81
C ASP A 233 -16.52 13.20 -17.41
N PRO A 234 -15.25 13.59 -17.12
CA PRO A 234 -14.88 14.19 -15.84
C PRO A 234 -15.42 15.61 -15.70
N PHE A 235 -15.93 16.20 -16.79
CA PHE A 235 -16.53 17.53 -16.83
C PHE A 235 -18.05 17.47 -16.96
N SER A 236 -18.68 16.37 -16.53
CA SER A 236 -20.14 16.30 -16.43
C SER A 236 -20.68 17.43 -15.54
N PRO A 237 -21.92 17.90 -15.77
CA PRO A 237 -22.52 18.96 -14.96
C PRO A 237 -22.44 18.68 -13.45
N GLU A 238 -22.68 17.43 -13.02
CA GLU A 238 -22.61 17.04 -11.61
C GLU A 238 -21.17 17.01 -11.07
N ALA A 239 -20.18 16.71 -11.91
CA ALA A 239 -18.78 16.75 -11.53
C ALA A 239 -18.28 18.19 -11.37
N LEU A 240 -18.67 19.07 -12.29
CA LEU A 240 -18.37 20.51 -12.22
C LEU A 240 -19.05 21.16 -11.02
N GLU A 241 -20.33 20.85 -10.76
CA GLU A 241 -21.05 21.33 -9.56
C GLU A 241 -20.29 20.96 -8.28
N ARG A 242 -19.88 19.69 -8.12
CA ARG A 242 -19.07 19.26 -6.97
C ARG A 242 -17.72 19.96 -6.90
N PHE A 243 -17.07 20.22 -8.03
CA PHE A 243 -15.81 20.94 -8.07
C PHE A 243 -15.98 22.37 -7.55
N PHE A 244 -17.02 23.08 -8.00
CA PHE A 244 -17.32 24.43 -7.53
C PHE A 244 -17.73 24.46 -6.05
N ASP A 245 -18.53 23.49 -5.58
CA ASP A 245 -18.90 23.35 -4.17
C ASP A 245 -17.66 23.22 -3.25
N VAL A 246 -16.66 22.44 -3.67
CA VAL A 246 -15.41 22.27 -2.92
C VAL A 246 -14.62 23.58 -2.86
N LEU A 247 -14.59 24.35 -3.94
CA LEU A 247 -13.95 25.67 -3.96
C LEU A 247 -14.67 26.67 -3.07
N GLU A 248 -16.00 26.72 -3.13
CA GLU A 248 -16.82 27.59 -2.29
C GLU A 248 -16.67 27.24 -0.80
N ALA A 249 -16.75 25.96 -0.44
CA ALA A 249 -16.52 25.51 0.92
C ALA A 249 -15.11 25.85 1.45
N GLY A 250 -14.09 25.76 0.59
CA GLY A 250 -12.73 26.16 0.93
C GLY A 250 -12.59 27.66 1.21
N ILE A 251 -13.26 28.49 0.41
CA ILE A 251 -13.33 29.94 0.60
C ILE A 251 -14.06 30.28 1.91
N ASP A 252 -15.19 29.64 2.17
CA ASP A 252 -15.99 29.86 3.37
C ASP A 252 -15.23 29.46 4.64
N ALA A 253 -14.61 28.28 4.64
CA ALA A 253 -13.78 27.82 5.75
C ALA A 253 -12.64 28.80 6.05
N PHE A 254 -12.01 29.37 5.02
CA PHE A 254 -10.97 30.39 5.20
C PHE A 254 -11.53 31.71 5.73
N ALA A 255 -12.66 32.18 5.19
CA ALA A 255 -13.31 33.41 5.64
C ALA A 255 -13.73 33.33 7.13
N ASP A 256 -14.28 32.18 7.53
CA ASP A 256 -14.76 31.91 8.88
C ASP A 256 -13.62 31.74 9.89
N ALA A 257 -12.45 31.25 9.46
CA ALA A 257 -11.28 30.98 10.32
C ALA A 257 -10.58 32.23 10.88
N GLY A 258 -11.18 33.42 10.76
CA GLY A 258 -10.73 34.64 11.43
C GLY A 258 -10.44 35.82 10.51
N VAL A 259 -10.64 35.69 9.19
CA VAL A 259 -10.42 36.78 8.22
C VAL A 259 -11.33 37.98 8.49
N GLU A 260 -12.58 37.75 8.91
CA GLU A 260 -13.49 38.83 9.35
C GLU A 260 -13.00 39.56 10.62
N ARG A 261 -12.16 38.94 11.46
CA ARG A 261 -11.49 39.65 12.57
C ARG A 261 -10.34 40.49 12.05
N VAL A 262 -9.59 40.02 11.05
CA VAL A 262 -8.54 40.81 10.40
C VAL A 262 -9.12 42.07 9.72
N ARG A 263 -10.38 42.03 9.26
CA ARG A 263 -11.15 43.20 8.79
C ARG A 263 -11.23 44.34 9.80
N SER A 264 -11.17 44.04 11.10
CA SER A 264 -11.26 45.03 12.18
C SER A 264 -9.96 45.81 12.42
N VAL A 265 -8.84 45.37 11.81
CA VAL A 265 -7.53 46.02 11.91
C VAL A 265 -7.52 47.34 11.12
N LYS A 266 -7.78 48.47 11.81
CA LYS A 266 -7.66 49.80 11.20
C LYS A 266 -6.22 50.08 10.79
N ARG A 267 -6.01 50.42 9.50
CA ARG A 267 -4.74 50.83 8.83
C ARG A 267 -3.90 49.72 8.18
N ALA A 268 -4.35 48.47 8.13
CA ALA A 268 -3.63 47.44 7.38
C ALA A 268 -4.16 47.36 5.93
N ARG A 269 -3.31 47.68 4.95
CA ARG A 269 -3.64 47.63 3.52
C ARG A 269 -3.84 46.19 3.01
N LYS A 270 -3.07 45.23 3.54
CA LYS A 270 -3.03 43.83 3.10
C LYS A 270 -4.30 43.03 3.43
N PRO A 271 -4.92 43.13 4.62
CA PRO A 271 -6.18 42.46 4.92
C PRO A 271 -7.35 42.88 4.03
N LEU A 272 -7.40 44.15 3.61
CA LEU A 272 -8.40 44.64 2.66
C LEU A 272 -8.20 44.03 1.27
N GLU A 273 -6.95 43.91 0.80
CA GLU A 273 -6.62 43.26 -0.47
C GLU A 273 -7.03 41.76 -0.48
N ILE A 274 -7.01 41.10 0.68
CA ILE A 274 -7.46 39.70 0.84
C ILE A 274 -8.99 39.59 0.76
N LEU A 275 -9.70 40.44 1.49
CA LEU A 275 -11.16 40.50 1.46
C LEU A 275 -11.68 40.85 0.06
N ASP A 276 -11.04 41.81 -0.60
CA ASP A 276 -11.40 42.17 -1.98
C ASP A 276 -11.18 41.00 -2.95
N ALA A 277 -10.16 40.16 -2.72
CA ALA A 277 -9.95 38.96 -3.54
C ALA A 277 -10.98 37.87 -3.26
N LEU A 278 -11.32 37.64 -2.00
CA LEU A 278 -12.39 36.71 -1.60
C LEU A 278 -13.71 37.09 -2.28
N ASP A 279 -14.06 38.38 -2.26
CA ASP A 279 -15.26 38.89 -2.93
C ASP A 279 -15.19 38.70 -4.45
N ARG A 280 -14.05 38.97 -5.08
CA ARG A 280 -13.86 38.70 -6.53
C ARG A 280 -14.01 37.22 -6.85
N MET A 281 -13.42 36.33 -6.06
CA MET A 281 -13.51 34.88 -6.25
C MET A 281 -14.95 34.38 -6.12
N ARG A 282 -15.67 34.82 -5.07
CA ARG A 282 -17.09 34.48 -4.88
C ARG A 282 -17.95 34.95 -6.04
N GLN A 283 -17.71 36.17 -6.54
CA GLN A 283 -18.42 36.66 -7.73
C GLN A 283 -18.15 35.79 -8.96
N ARG A 284 -16.91 35.34 -9.16
CA ARG A 284 -16.52 34.48 -10.28
C ARG A 284 -17.06 33.06 -10.19
N LEU A 285 -17.16 32.50 -8.98
CA LEU A 285 -17.83 31.23 -8.74
C LEU A 285 -19.34 31.34 -9.00
N ALA A 286 -19.99 32.38 -8.46
CA ALA A 286 -21.43 32.59 -8.64
C ALA A 286 -21.83 32.87 -10.09
N SER A 287 -20.90 33.38 -10.92
CA SER A 287 -21.11 33.63 -12.34
C SER A 287 -20.50 32.55 -13.23
N ALA A 288 -20.07 31.41 -12.69
CA ALA A 288 -19.48 30.33 -13.47
C ALA A 288 -20.56 29.69 -14.35
N ASP A 289 -20.37 29.77 -15.66
CA ASP A 289 -21.20 29.09 -16.66
C ASP A 289 -20.27 28.20 -17.48
N VAL A 290 -20.06 26.99 -16.96
CA VAL A 290 -19.09 26.02 -17.47
C VAL A 290 -19.82 24.71 -17.74
N ASP A 291 -19.82 24.30 -19.00
CA ASP A 291 -20.55 23.10 -19.49
C ASP A 291 -19.61 22.03 -20.07
N ALA A 292 -18.33 22.36 -20.28
CA ALA A 292 -17.34 21.48 -20.88
C ALA A 292 -15.89 21.84 -20.50
N ALA A 293 -14.94 21.01 -20.91
CA ALA A 293 -13.50 21.21 -20.72
C ALA A 293 -13.00 22.58 -21.21
N ASP A 294 -13.48 23.03 -22.37
CA ASP A 294 -13.07 24.32 -22.95
C ASP A 294 -13.51 25.49 -22.06
N GLY A 295 -14.77 25.49 -21.62
CA GLY A 295 -15.31 26.49 -20.70
C GLY A 295 -14.59 26.50 -19.35
N LEU A 296 -14.22 25.33 -18.82
CA LEU A 296 -13.49 25.23 -17.56
C LEU A 296 -12.07 25.78 -17.69
N SER A 297 -11.39 25.50 -18.80
CA SER A 297 -10.03 25.98 -19.05
C SER A 297 -10.01 27.50 -19.09
N ASP A 298 -10.95 28.10 -19.80
CA ASP A 298 -11.05 29.56 -19.93
C ASP A 298 -11.44 30.19 -18.58
N TRP A 299 -12.35 29.56 -17.82
CA TRP A 299 -12.71 29.99 -16.47
C TRP A 299 -11.55 29.90 -15.48
N LEU A 300 -10.71 28.87 -15.54
CA LEU A 300 -9.56 28.70 -14.63
C LEU A 300 -8.52 29.81 -14.79
N VAL A 301 -8.28 30.26 -16.02
CA VAL A 301 -7.39 31.40 -16.31
C VAL A 301 -7.94 32.68 -15.67
N ASP A 302 -9.22 32.96 -15.90
CA ASP A 302 -9.90 34.11 -15.29
C ASP A 302 -9.98 34.02 -13.75
N PHE A 303 -10.12 32.79 -13.23
CA PHE A 303 -10.16 32.53 -11.80
C PHE A 303 -8.79 32.73 -11.16
N GLU A 304 -7.69 32.31 -11.79
CA GLU A 304 -6.33 32.55 -11.32
C GLU A 304 -6.07 34.05 -11.06
N ASP A 305 -6.49 34.91 -12.00
CA ASP A 305 -6.35 36.36 -11.88
C ASP A 305 -7.02 36.95 -10.62
N SER A 306 -8.05 36.27 -10.10
CA SER A 306 -8.76 36.74 -8.91
C SER A 306 -7.94 36.62 -7.61
N TRP A 307 -6.96 35.70 -7.58
CA TRP A 307 -6.22 35.34 -6.35
C TRP A 307 -4.69 35.23 -6.51
N SER A 308 -4.13 35.36 -7.72
CA SER A 308 -2.69 35.23 -8.00
C SER A 308 -1.80 36.08 -7.07
N GLY A 309 -2.24 37.29 -6.74
CA GLY A 309 -1.56 38.19 -5.79
C GLY A 309 -1.55 37.74 -4.32
N LEU A 310 -2.42 36.81 -3.94
CA LEU A 310 -2.58 36.32 -2.57
C LEU A 310 -1.81 35.05 -2.26
N ARG A 311 -1.46 34.26 -3.28
CA ARG A 311 -0.85 32.94 -3.10
C ARG A 311 0.35 32.95 -2.15
N ALA A 312 1.27 33.90 -2.35
CA ALA A 312 2.46 34.04 -1.52
C ALA A 312 2.14 34.40 -0.06
N HIS A 313 1.02 35.10 0.17
CA HIS A 313 0.60 35.50 1.51
C HIS A 313 -0.09 34.34 2.25
N LEU A 314 -0.97 33.62 1.57
CA LEU A 314 -1.60 32.41 2.11
C LEU A 314 -0.56 31.35 2.48
N MET A 315 0.50 31.20 1.67
CA MET A 315 1.64 30.33 1.97
C MET A 315 2.40 30.73 3.25
N LYS A 316 2.49 32.03 3.56
CA LYS A 316 3.11 32.52 4.81
C LYS A 316 2.22 32.23 6.01
N TRP A 317 0.94 32.56 5.93
CA TRP A 317 -0.03 32.27 6.99
C TRP A 317 -0.15 30.76 7.26
N GLY A 318 -0.10 29.94 6.21
CA GLY A 318 -0.07 28.48 6.37
C GLY A 318 1.19 27.96 7.09
N LYS A 319 2.29 28.72 7.08
CA LYS A 319 3.55 28.45 7.79
C LYS A 319 3.67 29.18 9.13
N ASP A 320 2.57 29.77 9.59
CA ASP A 320 2.51 30.50 10.85
C ASP A 320 3.38 31.79 10.87
N ASP A 321 3.65 32.35 9.69
CA ASP A 321 4.44 33.58 9.46
C ASP A 321 3.50 34.79 9.31
N PHE A 322 3.22 35.44 10.46
CA PHE A 322 2.35 36.61 10.55
C PHE A 322 3.12 37.88 10.95
N GLY A 323 2.63 39.04 10.50
CA GLY A 323 3.10 40.32 11.01
C GLY A 323 2.68 40.58 12.46
N THR A 324 3.43 41.41 13.18
CA THR A 324 3.17 41.74 14.60
C THR A 324 1.74 42.25 14.85
N ASN A 325 1.20 43.08 13.95
CA ASN A 325 -0.17 43.61 14.05
C ASN A 325 -1.26 42.57 13.75
N GLU A 326 -0.94 41.49 13.05
CA GLU A 326 -1.88 40.41 12.71
C GLU A 326 -2.01 39.43 13.88
N LEU A 327 -0.88 39.13 14.55
CA LEU A 327 -0.83 38.29 15.74
C LEU A 327 -1.69 38.84 16.89
N ASP A 328 -1.67 40.16 17.10
CA ASP A 328 -2.44 40.83 18.16
C ASP A 328 -3.97 40.69 17.99
N VAL A 329 -4.45 40.44 16.76
CA VAL A 329 -5.89 40.33 16.45
C VAL A 329 -6.36 38.89 16.33
N LEU A 330 -5.49 37.97 15.89
CA LEU A 330 -5.86 36.58 15.65
C LEU A 330 -5.97 35.75 16.94
N GLY A 331 -5.13 36.02 17.96
CA GLY A 331 -5.22 35.34 19.25
C GLY A 331 -5.29 33.82 19.13
N GLU A 332 -6.33 33.21 19.70
CA GLU A 332 -6.58 31.75 19.68
C GLU A 332 -7.02 31.20 18.29
N GLU A 333 -7.53 32.04 17.39
CA GLU A 333 -7.96 31.61 16.03
C GLU A 333 -6.79 31.44 15.06
N ARG A 334 -5.58 31.82 15.49
CA ARG A 334 -4.35 31.73 14.67
C ARG A 334 -4.16 30.34 14.09
N GLU A 335 -4.35 29.31 14.91
CA GLU A 335 -4.17 27.92 14.49
C GLU A 335 -5.22 27.49 13.46
N THR A 336 -6.49 27.90 13.67
CA THR A 336 -7.59 27.69 12.74
C THR A 336 -7.33 28.37 11.40
N LEU A 337 -6.89 29.63 11.40
CA LEU A 337 -6.54 30.37 10.18
C LEU A 337 -5.35 29.74 9.45
N CYS A 338 -4.32 29.30 10.17
CA CYS A 338 -3.20 28.58 9.57
C CYS A 338 -3.65 27.30 8.86
N ALA A 339 -4.53 26.53 9.51
CA ALA A 339 -5.06 25.30 8.94
C ALA A 339 -5.91 25.58 7.69
N ALA A 340 -6.81 26.57 7.75
CA ALA A 340 -7.63 26.98 6.63
C ALA A 340 -6.79 27.53 5.46
N ALA A 341 -5.77 28.35 5.75
CA ALA A 341 -4.83 28.87 4.74
C ALA A 341 -4.08 27.75 4.02
N ARG A 342 -3.59 26.73 4.76
CA ARG A 342 -2.95 25.56 4.15
C ARG A 342 -3.92 24.78 3.26
N GLY A 343 -5.13 24.50 3.76
CA GLY A 343 -6.16 23.80 2.99
C GLY A 343 -6.50 24.54 1.70
N TRP A 344 -6.65 25.86 1.79
CA TRP A 344 -7.00 26.68 0.64
C TRP A 344 -5.87 26.78 -0.39
N VAL A 345 -4.60 26.94 0.03
CA VAL A 345 -3.46 26.90 -0.89
C VAL A 345 -3.40 25.60 -1.66
N LEU A 346 -3.68 24.46 -1.02
CA LEU A 346 -3.71 23.17 -1.70
C LEU A 346 -4.78 23.12 -2.79
N LEU A 347 -5.98 23.68 -2.53
CA LEU A 347 -7.05 23.77 -3.52
C LEU A 347 -6.65 24.68 -4.70
N LEU A 348 -6.08 25.86 -4.41
CA LEU A 348 -5.66 26.80 -5.44
C LEU A 348 -4.49 26.26 -6.29
N ASP A 349 -3.52 25.60 -5.66
CA ASP A 349 -2.43 24.91 -6.35
C ASP A 349 -2.93 23.72 -7.18
N HIS A 350 -4.09 23.14 -6.84
CA HIS A 350 -4.73 22.15 -7.68
C HIS A 350 -5.35 22.79 -8.92
N CYS A 351 -6.07 23.91 -8.79
CA CYS A 351 -6.63 24.66 -9.91
C CYS A 351 -5.57 25.08 -10.94
N LEU A 352 -4.36 25.47 -10.49
CA LEU A 352 -3.25 25.83 -11.38
C LEU A 352 -2.68 24.67 -12.20
N ARG A 353 -2.90 23.42 -11.75
CA ARG A 353 -2.32 22.22 -12.38
C ARG A 353 -3.30 21.48 -13.25
N ILE A 354 -4.60 21.77 -13.13
CA ILE A 354 -5.62 21.13 -13.96
C ILE A 354 -5.56 21.76 -15.35
N ASP A 355 -5.34 20.92 -16.37
CA ASP A 355 -5.50 21.28 -17.77
C ASP A 355 -6.65 20.45 -18.37
N PRO A 356 -7.88 21.01 -18.43
CA PRO A 356 -9.03 20.27 -18.91
C PRO A 356 -8.92 19.86 -20.39
N LYS A 357 -8.33 20.72 -21.23
CA LYS A 357 -8.13 20.47 -22.66
C LYS A 357 -7.14 19.33 -22.88
N CYS A 358 -6.01 19.35 -22.16
CA CYS A 358 -5.03 18.28 -22.20
C CYS A 358 -5.64 16.95 -21.72
N LEU A 359 -6.37 16.95 -20.59
CA LEU A 359 -7.02 15.75 -20.07
C LEU A 359 -8.02 15.15 -21.07
N GLU A 360 -8.83 15.99 -21.72
CA GLU A 360 -9.82 15.54 -22.69
C GLU A 360 -9.17 14.91 -23.94
N ARG A 361 -8.10 15.53 -24.47
CA ARG A 361 -7.30 14.95 -25.57
C ARG A 361 -6.63 13.65 -25.14
N ALA A 362 -6.02 13.64 -23.95
CA ALA A 362 -5.36 12.47 -23.40
C ALA A 362 -6.33 11.30 -23.26
N ARG A 363 -7.57 11.52 -22.79
CA ARG A 363 -8.61 10.48 -22.72
C ARG A 363 -8.90 9.87 -24.09
N ARG A 364 -9.09 10.69 -25.13
CA ARG A 364 -9.37 10.21 -26.49
C ARG A 364 -8.23 9.40 -27.10
N VAL A 365 -6.98 9.79 -26.81
CA VAL A 365 -5.76 9.11 -27.29
C VAL A 365 -5.48 7.84 -26.48
N LEU A 366 -5.55 7.90 -25.15
CA LEU A 366 -5.25 6.79 -24.24
C LEU A 366 -6.28 5.67 -24.31
N ARG A 367 -7.56 5.99 -24.54
CA ARG A 367 -8.64 4.98 -24.60
C ARG A 367 -8.38 3.85 -25.61
N PRO A 368 -8.17 4.11 -26.92
CA PRO A 368 -7.88 3.05 -27.88
C PRO A 368 -6.54 2.34 -27.60
N MET A 369 -5.53 3.05 -27.09
CA MET A 369 -4.24 2.43 -26.70
C MET A 369 -4.41 1.47 -25.53
N LEU A 370 -5.15 1.87 -24.50
CA LEU A 370 -5.46 1.03 -23.35
C LEU A 370 -6.23 -0.22 -23.77
N ALA A 371 -7.21 -0.09 -24.67
CA ALA A 371 -7.92 -1.23 -25.24
C ALA A 371 -6.98 -2.20 -25.99
N GLN A 372 -6.00 -1.67 -26.74
CA GLN A 372 -4.96 -2.47 -27.38
C GLN A 372 -4.08 -3.20 -26.36
N VAL A 373 -3.61 -2.51 -25.32
CA VAL A 373 -2.81 -3.10 -24.24
C VAL A 373 -3.57 -4.23 -23.54
N HIS A 374 -4.84 -4.01 -23.20
CA HIS A 374 -5.69 -5.04 -22.60
C HIS A 374 -5.95 -6.23 -23.53
N ALA A 375 -6.15 -5.99 -24.83
CA ALA A 375 -6.31 -7.05 -25.80
C ALA A 375 -5.03 -7.89 -25.91
N GLU A 376 -3.87 -7.25 -25.88
CA GLU A 376 -2.57 -7.91 -25.98
C GLU A 376 -2.26 -8.74 -24.72
N LEU A 377 -2.48 -8.17 -23.53
CA LEU A 377 -2.38 -8.90 -22.27
C LEU A 377 -3.32 -10.11 -22.24
N ARG A 378 -4.56 -9.95 -22.70
CA ARG A 378 -5.54 -11.04 -22.80
C ARG A 378 -5.08 -12.12 -23.77
N ARG A 379 -4.53 -11.73 -24.93
CA ARG A 379 -4.00 -12.64 -25.95
C ARG A 379 -2.83 -13.47 -25.43
N ARG A 380 -1.94 -12.86 -24.64
CA ARG A 380 -0.81 -13.53 -23.97
C ARG A 380 -1.23 -14.31 -22.73
N GLY A 381 -2.44 -14.09 -22.23
CA GLY A 381 -2.96 -14.72 -21.02
C GLY A 381 -2.35 -14.15 -19.74
N PHE A 382 -2.11 -12.84 -19.68
CA PHE A 382 -1.64 -12.17 -18.46
C PHE A 382 -2.75 -11.32 -17.82
N CYS A 383 -2.77 -11.29 -16.50
CA CYS A 383 -3.64 -10.44 -15.70
C CYS A 383 -2.83 -9.82 -14.55
N SER A 384 -2.96 -8.52 -14.34
CA SER A 384 -2.30 -7.82 -13.23
C SER A 384 -3.02 -8.06 -11.90
N TYR A 385 -2.38 -7.72 -10.78
CA TYR A 385 -3.03 -7.79 -9.46
C TYR A 385 -4.28 -6.92 -9.37
N SER A 386 -4.23 -5.67 -9.87
CA SER A 386 -5.39 -4.79 -9.95
C SER A 386 -6.47 -5.35 -10.88
N GLY A 387 -6.05 -5.98 -12.00
CA GLY A 387 -6.93 -6.68 -12.92
C GLY A 387 -7.67 -7.84 -12.29
N LEU A 388 -7.08 -8.55 -11.31
CA LEU A 388 -7.78 -9.60 -10.57
C LEU A 388 -8.97 -9.04 -9.79
N LEU A 389 -8.78 -7.90 -9.13
CA LEU A 389 -9.85 -7.25 -8.35
C LEU A 389 -10.93 -6.70 -9.27
N SER A 390 -10.56 -5.88 -10.25
CA SER A 390 -11.53 -5.22 -11.14
C SER A 390 -12.34 -6.23 -11.96
N LYS A 391 -11.71 -7.28 -12.49
CA LYS A 391 -12.41 -8.34 -13.24
C LYS A 391 -13.29 -9.21 -12.36
N ALA A 392 -12.85 -9.56 -11.15
CA ALA A 392 -13.68 -10.35 -10.24
C ALA A 392 -14.91 -9.54 -9.80
N ARG A 393 -14.72 -8.24 -9.53
CA ARG A 393 -15.81 -7.29 -9.24
C ARG A 393 -16.80 -7.22 -10.41
N ALA A 394 -16.31 -7.01 -11.63
CA ALA A 394 -17.15 -6.95 -12.83
C ALA A 394 -17.94 -8.26 -13.05
N LEU A 395 -17.27 -9.42 -12.97
CA LEU A 395 -17.91 -10.72 -13.12
C LEU A 395 -19.02 -10.93 -12.07
N LEU A 396 -18.73 -10.65 -10.79
CA LEU A 396 -19.70 -10.78 -9.73
C LEU A 396 -20.86 -9.79 -9.86
N MET A 397 -20.64 -8.62 -10.44
CA MET A 397 -21.67 -7.60 -10.66
C MET A 397 -22.60 -7.99 -11.82
N GLU A 398 -22.02 -8.37 -12.96
CA GLU A 398 -22.71 -8.63 -14.22
C GLU A 398 -23.41 -10.00 -14.26
N ASP A 399 -22.81 -11.03 -13.65
CA ASP A 399 -23.35 -12.39 -13.65
C ASP A 399 -23.94 -12.77 -12.28
N ALA A 400 -25.27 -12.64 -12.18
CA ALA A 400 -26.01 -12.96 -10.97
C ALA A 400 -26.01 -14.46 -10.62
N GLU A 401 -25.83 -15.35 -11.58
CA GLU A 401 -25.77 -16.80 -11.35
C GLU A 401 -24.41 -17.19 -10.76
N VAL A 402 -23.32 -16.69 -11.35
CA VAL A 402 -21.97 -16.83 -10.80
C VAL A 402 -21.91 -16.29 -9.38
N ARG A 403 -22.44 -15.08 -9.13
CA ARG A 403 -22.52 -14.52 -7.78
C ARG A 403 -23.29 -15.43 -6.83
N ALA A 404 -24.47 -15.93 -7.20
CA ALA A 404 -25.27 -16.81 -6.35
C ALA A 404 -24.57 -18.15 -6.04
N ASN A 405 -23.84 -18.70 -7.01
CA ASN A 405 -23.05 -19.93 -6.82
C ASN A 405 -21.92 -19.69 -5.81
N TRP A 406 -21.20 -18.57 -5.91
CA TRP A 406 -20.17 -18.22 -4.94
C TRP A 406 -20.73 -17.96 -3.54
N GLN A 407 -21.80 -17.16 -3.43
CA GLN A 407 -22.51 -16.92 -2.17
C GLN A 407 -22.89 -18.24 -1.48
N SER A 408 -23.56 -19.14 -2.22
CA SER A 408 -24.01 -20.44 -1.69
C SER A 408 -22.89 -21.46 -1.50
N SER A 409 -21.67 -21.21 -1.99
CA SER A 409 -20.50 -22.08 -1.77
C SER A 409 -19.81 -21.80 -0.43
N ILE A 410 -20.06 -20.64 0.18
CA ILE A 410 -19.39 -20.17 1.40
C ILE A 410 -20.42 -20.18 2.54
N ASP A 411 -20.05 -20.78 3.68
CA ASP A 411 -20.86 -20.68 4.89
C ASP A 411 -20.35 -19.59 5.84
N GLN A 412 -19.03 -19.35 5.87
CA GLN A 412 -18.40 -18.28 6.66
C GLN A 412 -17.33 -17.57 5.83
N LEU A 413 -17.45 -16.24 5.72
CA LEU A 413 -16.47 -15.35 5.12
C LEU A 413 -15.84 -14.49 6.23
N LEU A 414 -14.54 -14.70 6.47
CA LEU A 414 -13.77 -13.96 7.45
C LEU A 414 -12.79 -13.04 6.72
N VAL A 415 -12.67 -11.79 7.16
CA VAL A 415 -11.71 -10.83 6.58
C VAL A 415 -10.90 -10.19 7.70
N ASP A 416 -9.58 -10.39 7.65
CA ASP A 416 -8.60 -9.78 8.56
C ASP A 416 -8.06 -8.47 7.98
N GLU A 417 -7.59 -7.58 8.85
CA GLU A 417 -7.08 -6.24 8.52
C GLU A 417 -8.00 -5.44 7.58
N PHE A 418 -9.31 -5.48 7.85
CA PHE A 418 -10.33 -4.88 6.98
C PHE A 418 -10.16 -3.35 6.79
N GLN A 419 -9.43 -2.65 7.65
CA GLN A 419 -9.13 -1.23 7.45
C GLN A 419 -8.20 -0.92 6.26
N ASP A 420 -7.51 -1.93 5.74
CA ASP A 420 -6.56 -1.80 4.64
C ASP A 420 -7.16 -2.22 3.29
N THR A 421 -8.48 -2.39 3.22
CA THR A 421 -9.20 -2.70 1.98
C THR A 421 -9.48 -1.45 1.15
N ASP A 422 -9.35 -1.59 -0.17
CA ASP A 422 -9.76 -0.57 -1.14
C ASP A 422 -11.27 -0.67 -1.47
N PRO A 423 -11.83 0.29 -2.23
CA PRO A 423 -13.24 0.27 -2.61
C PRO A 423 -13.68 -0.98 -3.40
N ASP A 424 -12.84 -1.53 -4.27
CA ASP A 424 -13.18 -2.71 -5.08
C ASP A 424 -13.28 -3.96 -4.21
N GLN A 425 -12.36 -4.09 -3.25
CA GLN A 425 -12.38 -5.15 -2.25
C GLN A 425 -13.66 -5.07 -1.38
N CYS A 426 -14.03 -3.87 -0.94
CA CYS A 426 -15.29 -3.63 -0.22
C CYS A 426 -16.51 -4.05 -1.05
N GLU A 427 -16.55 -3.71 -2.34
CA GLU A 427 -17.65 -4.09 -3.24
C GLU A 427 -17.74 -5.61 -3.45
N ILE A 428 -16.60 -6.29 -3.65
CA ILE A 428 -16.55 -7.76 -3.79
C ILE A 428 -17.10 -8.43 -2.53
N VAL A 429 -16.65 -8.01 -1.34
CA VAL A 429 -17.14 -8.55 -0.07
C VAL A 429 -18.64 -8.24 0.12
N ALA A 430 -19.10 -7.05 -0.26
CA ALA A 430 -20.51 -6.67 -0.17
C ALA A 430 -21.39 -7.54 -1.07
N MET A 431 -21.01 -7.73 -2.33
CA MET A 431 -21.74 -8.60 -3.26
C MET A 431 -21.81 -10.04 -2.75
N LEU A 432 -20.75 -10.54 -2.11
CA LEU A 432 -20.73 -11.91 -1.59
C LEU A 432 -21.50 -12.08 -0.28
N ALA A 433 -21.50 -11.08 0.61
CA ALA A 433 -21.97 -11.26 1.98
C ALA A 433 -23.16 -10.39 2.40
N LEU A 434 -23.47 -9.32 1.67
CA LEU A 434 -24.50 -8.34 2.04
C LEU A 434 -25.64 -8.22 1.01
N GLU A 435 -25.47 -8.76 -0.20
CA GLU A 435 -26.42 -8.63 -1.30
C GLU A 435 -27.08 -9.99 -1.65
N GLY A 436 -28.21 -9.98 -2.37
CA GLY A 436 -28.95 -11.19 -2.70
C GLY A 436 -29.81 -11.76 -1.55
N PRO A 437 -30.37 -12.97 -1.64
CA PRO A 437 -31.22 -13.55 -0.60
C PRO A 437 -30.45 -13.90 0.70
N GLU A 438 -31.01 -13.60 1.88
CA GLU A 438 -30.34 -13.82 3.17
C GLU A 438 -29.92 -15.28 3.40
N ASP A 439 -30.72 -16.25 2.96
CA ASP A 439 -30.47 -17.69 3.09
C ASP A 439 -29.27 -18.19 2.26
N ARG A 440 -28.83 -17.39 1.28
CA ARG A 440 -27.70 -17.70 0.40
C ARG A 440 -26.41 -17.00 0.82
N ARG A 441 -26.47 -16.00 1.70
CA ARG A 441 -25.30 -15.24 2.13
C ARG A 441 -24.49 -16.02 3.16
N PRO A 442 -23.14 -15.97 3.10
CA PRO A 442 -22.30 -16.48 4.17
C PRO A 442 -22.43 -15.61 5.42
N GLY A 443 -22.10 -16.19 6.59
CA GLY A 443 -21.84 -15.38 7.77
C GLY A 443 -20.58 -14.54 7.58
N LEU A 444 -20.68 -13.23 7.78
CA LEU A 444 -19.58 -12.30 7.61
C LEU A 444 -18.91 -11.97 8.94
N PHE A 445 -17.59 -12.10 9.01
CA PHE A 445 -16.83 -11.71 10.20
C PHE A 445 -15.61 -10.87 9.82
N LEU A 446 -15.61 -9.62 10.26
CA LEU A 446 -14.59 -8.64 9.92
C LEU A 446 -13.76 -8.35 11.16
N VAL A 447 -12.44 -8.34 11.02
CA VAL A 447 -11.52 -7.90 12.05
C VAL A 447 -10.59 -6.85 11.48
N GLY A 448 -10.38 -5.78 12.24
CA GLY A 448 -9.52 -4.69 11.82
C GLY A 448 -9.41 -3.63 12.90
N ASP A 449 -8.56 -2.63 12.66
CA ASP A 449 -8.53 -1.42 13.47
C ASP A 449 -8.30 -0.22 12.56
N PRO A 450 -9.28 0.68 12.39
CA PRO A 450 -9.11 1.85 11.52
C PRO A 450 -7.93 2.74 11.96
N LYS A 451 -7.50 2.67 13.24
CA LYS A 451 -6.31 3.41 13.74
C LYS A 451 -5.00 2.92 13.11
N GLN A 452 -5.00 1.74 12.49
CA GLN A 452 -3.84 1.09 11.89
C GLN A 452 -3.85 1.14 10.35
N SER A 453 -4.80 1.86 9.74
CA SER A 453 -4.82 2.01 8.28
C SER A 453 -3.63 2.85 7.81
N ILE A 454 -2.67 2.20 7.15
CA ILE A 454 -1.40 2.82 6.71
C ILE A 454 -1.10 2.57 5.22
N TYR A 455 -2.00 1.88 4.51
CA TYR A 455 -1.85 1.52 3.11
C TYR A 455 -2.66 2.42 2.15
N GLY A 456 -2.93 3.68 2.52
CA GLY A 456 -3.64 4.63 1.66
C GLY A 456 -2.97 4.84 0.29
N TRP A 457 -1.63 4.74 0.23
CA TRP A 457 -0.87 4.78 -1.04
C TRP A 457 -1.11 3.55 -1.93
N ARG A 458 -1.74 2.49 -1.42
CA ARG A 458 -2.23 1.30 -2.17
C ARG A 458 -3.76 1.32 -2.31
N ARG A 459 -4.38 2.50 -2.25
CA ARG A 459 -5.84 2.72 -2.36
C ARG A 459 -6.70 2.22 -1.19
N ALA A 460 -6.10 1.85 -0.06
CA ALA A 460 -6.91 1.64 1.15
C ALA A 460 -7.68 2.92 1.49
N ASP A 461 -8.98 2.81 1.69
CA ASP A 461 -9.87 3.96 1.82
C ASP A 461 -10.75 3.82 3.06
N LEU A 462 -10.48 4.68 4.06
CA LEU A 462 -11.24 4.70 5.32
C LEU A 462 -12.70 5.11 5.14
N ARG A 463 -13.02 5.93 4.14
CA ARG A 463 -14.41 6.29 3.80
C ARG A 463 -15.13 5.08 3.22
N ALA A 464 -14.47 4.31 2.36
CA ALA A 464 -15.03 3.04 1.86
C ALA A 464 -15.27 2.05 2.99
N TYR A 465 -14.30 1.91 3.92
CA TYR A 465 -14.45 1.11 5.14
C TYR A 465 -15.64 1.58 5.99
N GLU A 466 -15.76 2.87 6.29
CA GLU A 466 -16.85 3.43 7.10
C GLU A 466 -18.23 3.18 6.46
N ASN A 467 -18.34 3.42 5.15
CA ASN A 467 -19.56 3.16 4.38
C ASN A 467 -19.93 1.67 4.39
N PHE A 468 -18.94 0.79 4.25
CA PHE A 468 -19.15 -0.65 4.32
C PHE A 468 -19.64 -1.05 5.71
N VAL A 469 -18.98 -0.58 6.78
CA VAL A 469 -19.36 -0.89 8.17
C VAL A 469 -20.77 -0.41 8.50
N ALA A 470 -21.16 0.76 7.99
CA ALA A 470 -22.52 1.29 8.15
C ALA A 470 -23.59 0.36 7.54
N ARG A 471 -23.28 -0.27 6.39
CA ARG A 471 -24.15 -1.25 5.72
C ARG A 471 -24.13 -2.62 6.39
N ALA A 472 -22.95 -3.12 6.74
CA ALA A 472 -22.76 -4.50 7.23
C ALA A 472 -23.20 -4.67 8.68
N ALA A 473 -22.90 -3.69 9.54
CA ALA A 473 -23.15 -3.75 10.96
C ALA A 473 -23.89 -2.48 11.44
N PRO A 474 -25.13 -2.21 10.99
CA PRO A 474 -25.89 -1.05 11.43
C PRO A 474 -26.21 -1.10 12.94
N ASP A 475 -26.38 -2.30 13.51
CA ASP A 475 -26.68 -2.47 14.93
C ASP A 475 -25.42 -2.47 15.80
N ALA A 476 -25.48 -1.77 16.93
CA ALA A 476 -24.38 -1.74 17.91
C ALA A 476 -24.01 -3.14 18.46
N ARG A 477 -24.92 -4.13 18.39
CA ARG A 477 -24.63 -5.51 18.78
C ARG A 477 -23.71 -6.25 17.79
N GLN A 478 -23.75 -5.87 16.52
CA GLN A 478 -22.88 -6.42 15.47
C GLN A 478 -21.47 -5.83 15.51
N ARG A 479 -21.28 -4.74 16.27
CA ARG A 479 -19.99 -4.10 16.48
C ARG A 479 -19.42 -4.55 17.83
N GLY A 480 -18.26 -5.17 17.78
CA GLY A 480 -17.47 -5.60 18.92
C GLY A 480 -16.16 -4.83 19.00
N ARG A 481 -15.60 -4.75 20.19
CA ARG A 481 -14.28 -4.14 20.40
C ARG A 481 -13.42 -4.99 21.31
N LEU A 482 -12.16 -5.16 20.93
CA LEU A 482 -11.13 -5.72 21.77
C LEU A 482 -10.27 -4.59 22.33
N SER A 483 -10.31 -4.42 23.65
CA SER A 483 -9.54 -3.41 24.38
C SER A 483 -8.39 -4.02 25.17
N LYS A 484 -8.46 -5.31 25.53
CA LYS A 484 -7.44 -6.00 26.31
C LYS A 484 -6.20 -6.29 25.46
N ASN A 485 -5.05 -5.73 25.83
CA ASN A 485 -3.77 -5.89 25.15
C ASN A 485 -2.87 -6.89 25.88
N PHE A 486 -2.34 -7.88 25.15
CA PHE A 486 -1.49 -8.95 25.67
C PHE A 486 -0.01 -8.79 25.29
N ARG A 487 0.34 -7.72 24.57
CA ARG A 487 1.65 -7.52 23.95
C ARG A 487 2.53 -6.55 24.73
N SER A 488 1.99 -5.40 25.10
CA SER A 488 2.73 -4.23 25.56
C SER A 488 2.64 -4.05 27.07
N LEU A 489 3.69 -3.45 27.66
CA LEU A 489 3.69 -3.03 29.06
C LEU A 489 2.74 -1.84 29.27
N PRO A 490 2.16 -1.66 30.48
CA PRO A 490 1.32 -0.51 30.80
C PRO A 490 1.98 0.83 30.46
N LEU A 491 3.26 0.99 30.81
CA LEU A 491 4.03 2.21 30.56
C LEU A 491 4.16 2.58 29.08
N ILE A 492 4.19 1.58 28.18
CA ILE A 492 4.20 1.82 26.73
C ILE A 492 2.81 2.29 26.27
N LEU A 493 1.73 1.67 26.77
CA LEU A 493 0.36 2.04 26.43
C LEU A 493 0.02 3.46 26.90
N ASP A 494 0.42 3.81 28.13
CA ASP A 494 0.22 5.14 28.71
C ASP A 494 0.96 6.22 27.90
N GLU A 495 2.17 5.92 27.43
CA GLU A 495 2.96 6.84 26.60
C GLU A 495 2.38 7.02 25.20
N VAL A 496 1.89 5.94 24.57
CA VAL A 496 1.14 6.02 23.31
C VAL A 496 -0.11 6.87 23.48
N GLU A 497 -0.88 6.68 24.54
CA GLU A 497 -2.05 7.50 24.85
C GLU A 497 -1.67 8.98 25.04
N ARG A 498 -0.59 9.26 25.77
CA ARG A 498 -0.11 10.64 26.00
C ARG A 498 0.24 11.37 24.70
N VAL A 499 0.90 10.69 23.76
CA VAL A 499 1.40 11.31 22.52
C VAL A 499 0.35 11.31 21.41
N VAL A 500 -0.44 10.24 21.27
CA VAL A 500 -1.33 10.04 20.12
C VAL A 500 -2.73 10.62 20.36
N ASN A 501 -3.28 10.52 21.57
CA ASN A 501 -4.65 11.00 21.86
C ASN A 501 -4.89 12.48 21.52
N PRO A 502 -3.95 13.42 21.78
CA PRO A 502 -4.16 14.83 21.44
C PRO A 502 -4.29 15.09 19.94
N VAL A 503 -3.58 14.30 19.11
CA VAL A 503 -3.44 14.52 17.65
C VAL A 503 -4.37 13.63 16.82
N MET A 504 -4.74 12.45 17.32
CA MET A 504 -5.65 11.52 16.64
C MET A 504 -7.12 11.86 16.96
N ARG A 505 -7.57 13.00 16.42
CA ARG A 505 -8.96 13.47 16.48
C ARG A 505 -9.79 12.91 15.34
N GLU A 506 -11.07 12.70 15.59
CA GLU A 506 -12.01 12.19 14.59
C GLU A 506 -12.13 13.14 13.39
N ASN A 507 -11.88 12.61 12.20
CA ASN A 507 -12.12 13.26 10.92
C ASN A 507 -12.72 12.22 9.95
N PRO A 508 -14.02 12.27 9.67
CA PRO A 508 -14.74 11.24 8.89
C PRO A 508 -14.07 10.91 7.54
N GLY A 509 -13.84 9.61 7.31
CA GLY A 509 -13.19 9.09 6.10
C GLY A 509 -11.69 9.35 6.00
N VAL A 510 -11.06 9.93 7.03
CA VAL A 510 -9.63 10.29 7.01
C VAL A 510 -8.90 9.76 8.24
N GLN A 511 -9.47 9.94 9.43
CA GLN A 511 -8.82 9.57 10.69
C GLN A 511 -9.86 9.21 11.75
N PRO A 512 -9.79 8.01 12.35
CA PRO A 512 -10.65 7.67 13.48
C PRO A 512 -10.19 8.40 14.75
N ARG A 513 -11.06 8.47 15.75
CA ARG A 513 -10.68 8.91 17.10
C ARG A 513 -9.67 7.93 17.74
N PHE A 514 -8.81 8.44 18.62
CA PHE A 514 -7.99 7.60 19.48
C PHE A 514 -8.83 6.76 20.45
N GLU A 515 -8.38 5.53 20.71
CA GLU A 515 -9.07 4.59 21.58
C GLU A 515 -8.09 3.84 22.46
N ARG A 516 -8.35 3.91 23.77
CA ARG A 516 -7.45 3.36 24.79
C ARG A 516 -7.45 1.83 24.79
N LEU A 517 -6.27 1.25 24.95
CA LEU A 517 -6.07 -0.18 25.22
C LEU A 517 -5.78 -0.41 26.71
N ILE A 518 -6.22 -1.55 27.23
CA ILE A 518 -6.06 -1.95 28.63
C ILE A 518 -5.06 -3.11 28.70
N PRO A 519 -3.97 -3.03 29.48
CA PRO A 519 -3.03 -4.14 29.60
C PRO A 519 -3.68 -5.36 30.26
N SER A 520 -3.27 -6.56 29.83
CA SER A 520 -3.62 -7.81 30.49
C SER A 520 -3.01 -7.90 31.88
N GLU A 521 -3.57 -8.75 32.74
CA GLU A 521 -3.08 -8.95 34.11
C GLU A 521 -1.62 -9.41 34.10
N GLU A 522 -1.26 -10.33 33.19
CA GLU A 522 0.13 -10.80 32.99
C GLU A 522 1.10 -9.67 32.64
N ARG A 523 0.64 -8.63 31.93
CA ARG A 523 1.48 -7.49 31.55
C ARG A 523 1.55 -6.41 32.62
N CYS A 524 0.54 -6.32 33.50
CA CYS A 524 0.57 -5.39 34.63
C CYS A 524 1.69 -5.72 35.62
N ASP A 525 2.04 -7.01 35.77
CA ASP A 525 3.07 -7.46 36.71
C ASP A 525 4.49 -7.38 36.12
N ALA A 526 4.62 -7.14 34.82
CA ALA A 526 5.90 -7.03 34.14
C ALA A 526 6.52 -5.64 34.34
N SER A 527 7.77 -5.60 34.80
CA SER A 527 8.54 -4.36 34.97
C SER A 527 9.61 -4.22 33.89
N PRO A 528 9.93 -2.98 33.45
CA PRO A 528 11.11 -2.77 32.61
C PRO A 528 12.39 -3.14 33.38
N PRO A 529 13.52 -3.39 32.69
CA PRO A 529 14.81 -3.54 33.34
C PRO A 529 15.11 -2.34 34.25
N ALA A 530 15.70 -2.59 35.43
CA ALA A 530 15.85 -1.58 36.49
C ALA A 530 16.65 -0.31 36.07
N GLU A 531 17.39 -0.38 34.97
CA GLU A 531 18.31 0.66 34.50
C GLU A 531 17.74 1.51 33.34
N ARG A 532 16.57 1.17 32.79
CA ARG A 532 15.98 1.89 31.64
C ARG A 532 14.52 2.25 31.87
N ALA A 533 14.10 3.35 31.25
CA ALA A 533 12.68 3.66 31.14
C ALA A 533 12.02 2.71 30.12
N ALA A 534 10.72 2.47 30.26
CA ALA A 534 9.99 1.66 29.28
C ALA A 534 9.90 2.35 27.90
N VAL A 535 9.95 3.68 27.88
CA VAL A 535 10.01 4.52 26.66
C VAL A 535 11.01 5.65 26.90
N GLU A 536 11.91 5.87 25.96
CA GLU A 536 12.90 6.95 25.97
C GLU A 536 12.72 7.80 24.71
N HIS A 537 12.77 9.13 24.85
CA HIS A 537 12.71 10.07 23.74
C HIS A 537 14.08 10.71 23.56
N TRP A 538 14.72 10.42 22.43
CA TRP A 538 16.05 10.90 22.12
C TRP A 538 15.95 12.03 21.09
N ILE A 539 16.59 13.16 21.36
CA ILE A 539 16.63 14.32 20.46
C ILE A 539 18.10 14.54 20.10
N SER A 540 18.41 14.59 18.82
CA SER A 540 19.77 14.71 18.29
C SER A 540 20.01 16.12 17.76
N TRP A 541 21.01 16.82 18.30
CA TRP A 541 21.44 18.12 17.81
C TRP A 541 22.94 18.32 18.02
N ASP A 542 23.54 19.19 17.22
CA ASP A 542 24.92 19.60 17.39
C ASP A 542 25.05 20.63 18.53
N ARG A 543 25.95 20.35 19.47
CA ARG A 543 26.16 21.19 20.66
C ARG A 543 27.04 22.41 20.38
N GLU A 544 27.75 22.47 19.24
CA GLU A 544 28.68 23.56 18.92
C GLU A 544 28.03 24.90 18.51
N THR A 545 26.70 25.05 18.64
CA THR A 545 26.07 26.35 18.33
C THR A 545 26.46 27.45 19.33
N ILE A 546 27.06 28.51 18.79
CA ILE A 546 27.53 29.75 19.44
C ILE A 546 26.45 30.36 20.35
N GLU A 547 26.85 30.87 21.53
CA GLU A 547 25.99 31.66 22.42
C GLU A 547 25.24 32.76 21.63
N GLY A 548 23.91 32.68 21.62
CA GLY A 548 23.02 33.70 21.02
C GLY A 548 22.44 33.35 19.64
N ALA A 549 22.78 32.20 19.04
CA ALA A 549 22.13 31.72 17.81
C ALA A 549 21.23 30.50 18.08
N VAL A 550 20.09 30.41 17.38
CA VAL A 550 19.26 29.19 17.36
C VAL A 550 20.09 28.07 16.72
N PRO A 551 20.25 26.90 17.36
CA PRO A 551 20.91 25.73 16.78
C PRO A 551 20.34 25.42 15.39
N LYS A 552 21.21 25.44 14.37
CA LYS A 552 20.89 24.97 13.02
C LYS A 552 21.71 23.73 12.73
N THR A 553 21.23 22.59 13.17
CA THR A 553 21.76 21.28 12.74
C THR A 553 21.15 20.94 11.38
N LEU A 554 21.99 20.63 10.40
CA LEU A 554 21.50 20.18 9.10
C LEU A 554 20.89 18.77 9.24
N VAL A 555 19.87 18.46 8.44
CA VAL A 555 19.12 17.19 8.56
C VAL A 555 20.03 15.97 8.50
N HIS A 556 21.00 15.94 7.57
CA HIS A 556 21.96 14.83 7.46
C HIS A 556 22.84 14.68 8.71
N GLN A 557 23.29 15.78 9.31
CA GLN A 557 24.12 15.75 10.53
C GLN A 557 23.33 15.21 11.73
N ALA A 558 22.04 15.57 11.83
CA ALA A 558 21.18 15.02 12.87
C ALA A 558 21.00 13.50 12.72
N ALA A 559 20.83 13.01 11.48
CA ALA A 559 20.74 11.58 11.19
C ALA A 559 22.03 10.82 11.52
N GLU A 560 23.20 11.38 11.19
CA GLU A 560 24.51 10.78 11.56
C GLU A 560 24.69 10.69 13.08
N LEU A 561 24.33 11.75 13.82
CA LEU A 561 24.38 11.77 15.28
C LEU A 561 23.44 10.73 15.90
N GLU A 562 22.22 10.64 15.39
CA GLU A 562 21.23 9.66 15.83
C GLU A 562 21.69 8.23 15.54
N ALA A 563 22.17 7.95 14.32
CA ALA A 563 22.70 6.66 13.91
C ALA A 563 23.87 6.21 14.80
N ALA A 564 24.83 7.10 15.07
CA ALA A 564 25.95 6.81 15.96
C ALA A 564 25.53 6.61 17.43
N ALA A 565 24.49 7.31 17.90
CA ALA A 565 23.95 7.12 19.24
C ALA A 565 23.21 5.77 19.35
N LEU A 566 22.35 5.45 18.38
CA LEU A 566 21.62 4.18 18.29
C LEU A 566 22.57 2.99 18.20
N ALA A 567 23.58 3.05 17.33
CA ALA A 567 24.53 1.96 17.14
C ALA A 567 25.34 1.67 18.42
N ARG A 568 25.69 2.72 19.18
CA ARG A 568 26.32 2.55 20.50
C ARG A 568 25.36 1.91 21.51
N ASP A 569 24.12 2.38 21.59
CA ASP A 569 23.10 1.81 22.50
C ASP A 569 22.84 0.33 22.22
N LEU A 570 22.67 -0.03 20.93
CA LEU A 570 22.45 -1.41 20.51
C LEU A 570 23.65 -2.31 20.79
N ARG A 571 24.87 -1.81 20.61
CA ARG A 571 26.09 -2.54 20.95
C ARG A 571 26.16 -2.80 22.46
N ASP A 572 25.84 -1.79 23.26
CA ASP A 572 25.87 -1.91 24.72
C ASP A 572 24.77 -2.88 25.21
N LEU A 573 23.57 -2.83 24.62
CA LEU A 573 22.51 -3.84 24.82
C LEU A 573 22.98 -5.24 24.41
N GLY A 574 23.63 -5.36 23.26
CA GLY A 574 24.17 -6.61 22.72
C GLY A 574 25.25 -7.25 23.58
N SER A 575 25.88 -6.48 24.48
CA SER A 575 26.86 -6.98 25.44
C SER A 575 26.23 -7.66 26.66
N ARG A 576 24.90 -7.56 26.83
CA ARG A 576 24.18 -8.15 27.96
C ARG A 576 23.75 -9.59 27.67
N ASP A 577 23.90 -10.47 28.67
CA ASP A 577 23.53 -11.89 28.56
C ASP A 577 22.02 -12.13 28.38
N ASP A 578 21.18 -11.17 28.78
CA ASP A 578 19.72 -11.25 28.71
C ASP A 578 19.12 -10.75 27.39
N PHE A 579 19.95 -10.25 26.47
CA PHE A 579 19.49 -9.68 25.21
C PHE A 579 19.74 -10.61 24.02
N ARG A 580 18.77 -10.69 23.10
CA ARG A 580 18.94 -11.36 21.81
C ARG A 580 18.70 -10.36 20.71
N TRP A 581 19.57 -10.33 19.70
CA TRP A 581 19.45 -9.43 18.55
C TRP A 581 18.08 -9.47 17.86
N ARG A 582 17.46 -10.65 17.82
CA ARG A 582 16.12 -10.85 17.23
C ARG A 582 14.98 -10.18 18.01
N ASP A 583 15.23 -9.75 19.24
CA ASP A 583 14.24 -9.08 20.09
C ASP A 583 14.26 -7.55 19.89
N ALA A 584 15.23 -7.02 19.13
CA ALA A 584 15.29 -5.62 18.73
C ALA A 584 14.83 -5.42 17.27
N ALA A 585 14.08 -4.35 17.06
CA ALA A 585 13.68 -3.87 15.74
C ALA A 585 13.89 -2.36 15.66
N VAL A 586 14.49 -1.89 14.58
CA VAL A 586 14.65 -0.47 14.27
C VAL A 586 13.69 -0.13 13.14
N LEU A 587 12.75 0.78 13.40
CA LEU A 587 11.67 1.13 12.47
C LEU A 587 11.90 2.53 11.91
N PHE A 588 11.89 2.66 10.59
CA PHE A 588 12.01 3.93 9.88
C PHE A 588 10.72 4.25 9.13
N ARG A 589 10.37 5.53 9.03
CA ARG A 589 9.24 5.97 8.18
C ARG A 589 9.54 5.82 6.69
N GLY A 590 10.79 6.04 6.30
CA GLY A 590 11.26 5.94 4.91
C GLY A 590 12.70 5.45 4.87
N SER A 591 13.19 5.09 3.68
CA SER A 591 14.53 4.51 3.48
C SER A 591 15.60 5.53 3.13
N GLY A 592 15.29 6.84 3.13
CA GLY A 592 16.20 7.90 2.68
C GLY A 592 17.56 7.91 3.39
N ASP A 593 17.54 7.77 4.72
CA ASP A 593 18.77 7.78 5.54
C ASP A 593 19.22 6.37 5.94
N LEU A 594 18.60 5.30 5.42
CA LEU A 594 18.84 3.93 5.88
C LEU A 594 20.33 3.56 5.85
N GLU A 595 21.04 3.95 4.79
CA GLU A 595 22.47 3.66 4.63
C GLU A 595 23.33 4.29 5.72
N VAL A 596 22.96 5.46 6.23
CA VAL A 596 23.64 6.14 7.34
C VAL A 596 23.58 5.29 8.60
N TYR A 597 22.40 4.73 8.91
CA TYR A 597 22.22 3.84 10.05
C TYR A 597 22.92 2.49 9.85
N LEU A 598 22.84 1.88 8.66
CA LEU A 598 23.53 0.63 8.37
C LEU A 598 25.04 0.77 8.49
N GLN A 599 25.62 1.86 7.99
CA GLN A 599 27.04 2.16 8.14
C GLN A 599 27.44 2.28 9.62
N ALA A 600 26.69 3.04 10.42
CA ALA A 600 26.96 3.17 11.85
C ALA A 600 26.87 1.83 12.61
N LEU A 601 25.89 0.98 12.26
CA LEU A 601 25.78 -0.37 12.82
C LEU A 601 26.96 -1.26 12.42
N ARG A 602 27.40 -1.20 11.15
CA ARG A 602 28.59 -1.92 10.66
C ARG A 602 29.85 -1.50 11.41
N GLU A 603 30.07 -0.21 11.59
CA GLU A 603 31.22 0.34 12.33
C GLU A 603 31.19 -0.05 13.82
N ALA A 604 30.00 -0.10 14.42
CA ALA A 604 29.83 -0.54 15.81
C ALA A 604 29.90 -2.07 16.00
N GLY A 605 29.96 -2.85 14.91
CA GLY A 605 29.94 -4.31 14.95
C GLY A 605 28.58 -4.90 15.36
N VAL A 606 27.49 -4.15 15.17
CA VAL A 606 26.13 -4.59 15.49
C VAL A 606 25.58 -5.43 14.34
N PRO A 607 25.20 -6.70 14.55
CA PRO A 607 24.58 -7.51 13.50
C PRO A 607 23.16 -7.02 13.22
N TYR A 608 22.80 -6.97 11.95
CA TYR A 608 21.47 -6.56 11.50
C TYR A 608 20.99 -7.41 10.33
N ALA A 609 19.68 -7.41 10.13
CA ALA A 609 19.03 -7.97 8.94
C ALA A 609 18.04 -6.92 8.40
N VAL A 610 18.01 -6.73 7.09
CA VAL A 610 17.12 -5.78 6.40
C VAL A 610 16.14 -6.57 5.53
N GLU A 611 14.84 -6.33 5.69
CA GLU A 611 13.77 -7.11 5.05
C GLU A 611 13.63 -6.82 3.54
N ARG A 612 14.12 -5.66 3.06
CA ARG A 612 14.08 -5.28 1.64
C ARG A 612 15.35 -4.53 1.24
N GLU A 613 16.37 -5.27 0.84
CA GLU A 613 17.58 -4.67 0.30
C GLU A 613 17.36 -4.22 -1.16
N ARG A 614 17.02 -2.93 -1.35
CA ARG A 614 16.86 -2.33 -2.70
C ARG A 614 18.19 -2.20 -3.45
N THR A 615 19.31 -2.30 -2.74
CA THR A 615 20.65 -2.12 -3.29
C THR A 615 21.23 -3.43 -3.84
N PHE A 616 20.53 -4.57 -3.76
CA PHE A 616 21.04 -5.85 -4.26
C PHE A 616 21.54 -5.76 -5.71
N TYR A 617 20.72 -5.22 -6.61
CA TYR A 617 21.09 -5.02 -8.03
C TYR A 617 22.06 -3.86 -8.28
N GLN A 618 22.35 -3.05 -7.25
CA GLN A 618 23.34 -1.96 -7.31
C GLN A 618 24.73 -2.43 -6.85
N ARG A 619 24.82 -3.58 -6.18
CA ARG A 619 26.08 -4.17 -5.75
C ARG A 619 26.93 -4.52 -6.97
N ARG A 620 28.22 -4.18 -6.91
CA ARG A 620 29.13 -4.35 -8.04
C ARG A 620 29.19 -5.80 -8.52
N GLU A 621 29.20 -6.75 -7.59
CA GLU A 621 29.27 -8.18 -7.88
C GLU A 621 28.02 -8.67 -8.63
N VAL A 622 26.85 -8.11 -8.31
CA VAL A 622 25.58 -8.45 -8.97
C VAL A 622 25.52 -7.83 -10.37
N ILE A 623 25.97 -6.58 -10.53
CA ILE A 623 26.08 -5.92 -11.84
C ILE A 623 27.04 -6.69 -12.75
N ASP A 624 28.23 -7.05 -12.24
CA ASP A 624 29.25 -7.76 -13.00
C ASP A 624 28.75 -9.17 -13.41
N ALA A 625 28.09 -9.90 -12.50
CA ALA A 625 27.51 -11.21 -12.80
C ALA A 625 26.35 -11.13 -13.81
N ALA A 626 25.45 -10.14 -13.66
CA ALA A 626 24.34 -9.93 -14.59
C ALA A 626 24.84 -9.54 -15.98
N ALA A 627 25.86 -8.69 -16.07
CA ALA A 627 26.51 -8.33 -17.32
C ALA A 627 27.14 -9.54 -18.00
N PHE A 628 27.83 -10.41 -17.25
CA PHE A 628 28.39 -11.64 -17.81
C PHE A 628 27.31 -12.55 -18.41
N VAL A 629 26.22 -12.77 -17.68
CA VAL A 629 25.09 -13.59 -18.18
C VAL A 629 24.45 -12.96 -19.42
N ARG A 630 24.24 -11.64 -19.43
CA ARG A 630 23.71 -10.91 -20.60
C ARG A 630 24.63 -11.04 -21.81
N CYS A 631 25.95 -10.91 -21.62
CA CYS A 631 26.94 -11.06 -22.68
C CYS A 631 26.93 -12.48 -23.30
N VAL A 632 26.56 -13.51 -22.54
CA VAL A 632 26.43 -14.89 -23.05
C VAL A 632 25.10 -15.10 -23.77
N LEU A 633 24.00 -14.51 -23.27
CA LEU A 633 22.67 -14.66 -23.85
C LEU A 633 22.47 -13.81 -25.12
N ASP A 634 23.04 -12.61 -25.11
CA ASP A 634 23.03 -11.65 -26.21
C ASP A 634 24.48 -11.18 -26.45
N PRO A 635 25.24 -11.89 -27.30
CA PRO A 635 26.62 -11.53 -27.60
C PRO A 635 26.78 -10.16 -28.28
N ASP A 636 25.71 -9.57 -28.80
CA ASP A 636 25.71 -8.23 -29.38
C ASP A 636 25.50 -7.11 -28.33
N ASP A 637 25.20 -7.45 -27.07
CA ASP A 637 25.08 -6.48 -25.96
C ASP A 637 26.46 -5.93 -25.55
N GLN A 638 26.91 -4.91 -26.28
CA GLN A 638 28.22 -4.29 -26.07
C GLN A 638 28.37 -3.65 -24.68
N LEU A 639 27.27 -3.22 -24.04
CA LEU A 639 27.33 -2.64 -22.69
C LEU A 639 27.58 -3.74 -21.65
N ALA A 640 26.93 -4.89 -21.80
CA ALA A 640 27.17 -6.06 -20.97
C ALA A 640 28.61 -6.60 -21.17
N LEU A 641 29.09 -6.65 -22.41
CA LEU A 641 30.46 -7.02 -22.73
C LEU A 641 31.47 -6.07 -22.07
N LEU A 642 31.31 -4.76 -22.26
CA LEU A 642 32.17 -3.73 -21.66
C LEU A 642 32.21 -3.85 -20.13
N THR A 643 31.05 -4.05 -19.51
CA THR A 643 30.94 -4.20 -18.05
C THR A 643 31.67 -5.46 -17.58
N THR A 644 31.53 -6.56 -18.31
CA THR A 644 32.19 -7.86 -18.05
C THR A 644 33.71 -7.73 -18.16
N LEU A 645 34.22 -7.13 -19.22
CA LEU A 645 35.65 -6.92 -19.44
C LEU A 645 36.26 -6.06 -18.31
N ARG A 646 35.57 -5.01 -17.87
CA ARG A 646 36.01 -4.14 -16.77
C ARG A 646 35.80 -4.72 -15.37
N SER A 647 35.11 -5.86 -15.26
CA SER A 647 34.86 -6.51 -13.96
C SER A 647 36.17 -7.00 -13.34
N SER A 648 36.16 -7.20 -12.01
CA SER A 648 37.31 -7.79 -11.31
C SER A 648 37.61 -9.24 -11.73
N ALA A 649 36.66 -9.91 -12.39
CA ALA A 649 36.81 -11.29 -12.86
C ALA A 649 37.67 -11.38 -14.14
N VAL A 650 37.65 -10.34 -14.99
CA VAL A 650 38.43 -10.28 -16.24
C VAL A 650 39.58 -9.28 -16.14
N GLY A 651 39.30 -8.09 -15.61
CA GLY A 651 40.32 -7.10 -15.27
C GLY A 651 40.92 -6.35 -16.47
N VAL A 652 40.18 -6.19 -17.57
CA VAL A 652 40.66 -5.43 -18.74
C VAL A 652 40.87 -3.95 -18.36
N PRO A 653 42.08 -3.41 -18.52
CA PRO A 653 42.35 -2.01 -18.22
C PRO A 653 41.61 -1.06 -19.18
N ASP A 654 41.16 0.09 -18.68
CA ASP A 654 40.40 1.07 -19.47
C ASP A 654 41.16 1.53 -20.73
N ALA A 655 42.50 1.57 -20.68
CA ALA A 655 43.37 1.94 -21.80
C ALA A 655 43.31 0.95 -22.98
N ALA A 656 43.00 -0.34 -22.73
CA ALA A 656 42.90 -1.36 -23.78
C ALA A 656 41.55 -1.36 -24.49
N LEU A 657 40.49 -0.79 -23.88
CA LEU A 657 39.13 -0.88 -24.40
C LEU A 657 38.97 -0.22 -25.78
N LEU A 658 39.48 1.00 -25.97
CA LEU A 658 39.34 1.70 -27.25
C LEU A 658 40.04 0.95 -28.41
N PRO A 659 41.31 0.51 -28.26
CA PRO A 659 41.95 -0.34 -29.26
C PRO A 659 41.21 -1.64 -29.56
N LEU A 660 40.67 -2.33 -28.54
CA LEU A 660 39.92 -3.57 -28.73
C LEU A 660 38.62 -3.33 -29.52
N TRP A 661 37.91 -2.22 -29.27
CA TRP A 661 36.73 -1.84 -30.06
C TRP A 661 37.10 -1.47 -31.49
N ALA A 662 38.23 -0.78 -31.70
CA ALA A 662 38.73 -0.45 -33.04
C ALA A 662 39.12 -1.71 -33.83
N GLY A 663 39.60 -2.76 -33.16
CA GLY A 663 39.86 -4.08 -33.72
C GLY A 663 38.62 -4.97 -33.86
N GLU A 664 37.42 -4.42 -33.70
CA GLU A 664 36.13 -5.13 -33.81
C GLU A 664 35.95 -6.30 -32.82
N LEU A 665 36.59 -6.25 -31.64
CA LEU A 665 36.46 -7.30 -30.62
C LEU A 665 35.00 -7.69 -30.32
N PRO A 666 34.02 -6.76 -30.17
CA PRO A 666 32.63 -7.14 -29.94
C PRO A 666 32.06 -8.05 -31.04
N ARG A 667 32.32 -7.74 -32.31
CA ARG A 667 31.87 -8.55 -33.45
C ARG A 667 32.52 -9.93 -33.43
N LEU A 668 33.82 -9.97 -33.13
CA LEU A 668 34.56 -11.23 -33.03
C LEU A 668 34.00 -12.10 -31.90
N LEU A 669 33.76 -11.54 -30.71
CA LEU A 669 33.19 -12.28 -29.59
C LEU A 669 31.76 -12.79 -29.89
N ALA A 670 30.94 -12.01 -30.59
CA ALA A 670 29.61 -12.46 -31.02
C ALA A 670 29.67 -13.66 -31.97
N ALA A 671 30.65 -13.68 -32.88
CA ALA A 671 30.84 -14.75 -33.84
C ALA A 671 31.46 -16.04 -33.24
N VAL A 672 31.91 -16.04 -31.98
CA VAL A 672 32.46 -17.24 -31.32
C VAL A 672 31.40 -18.34 -31.18
N ALA A 673 30.13 -17.96 -30.95
CA ALA A 673 29.04 -18.91 -30.79
C ALA A 673 28.81 -19.75 -32.07
N ASP A 674 29.01 -19.14 -33.24
CA ASP A 674 28.74 -19.75 -34.54
C ASP A 674 29.96 -20.49 -35.13
N ALA A 675 31.17 -19.97 -34.92
CA ALA A 675 32.38 -20.46 -35.60
C ALA A 675 33.65 -20.35 -34.74
N PRO A 676 33.74 -21.04 -33.59
CA PRO A 676 34.82 -20.82 -32.60
C PRO A 676 36.23 -21.10 -33.16
N GLU A 677 36.41 -22.14 -33.98
CA GLU A 677 37.72 -22.50 -34.54
C GLU A 677 38.29 -21.45 -35.50
N ALA A 678 37.42 -20.69 -36.18
CA ALA A 678 37.83 -19.62 -37.09
C ALA A 678 38.03 -18.29 -36.36
N THR A 679 37.20 -18.02 -35.35
CA THR A 679 37.13 -16.70 -34.70
C THR A 679 38.16 -16.53 -33.57
N LEU A 680 38.54 -17.60 -32.87
CA LEU A 680 39.50 -17.52 -31.76
C LEU A 680 40.88 -16.95 -32.17
N PRO A 681 41.50 -17.36 -33.29
CA PRO A 681 42.77 -16.75 -33.73
C PRO A 681 42.64 -15.25 -34.11
N GLU A 682 41.48 -14.83 -34.62
CA GLU A 682 41.22 -13.42 -34.94
C GLU A 682 41.10 -12.58 -33.66
N ILE A 683 40.51 -13.14 -32.60
CA ILE A 683 40.46 -12.51 -31.27
C ILE A 683 41.87 -12.35 -30.70
N ASP A 684 42.70 -13.41 -30.76
CA ASP A 684 44.09 -13.35 -30.29
C ASP A 684 44.87 -12.24 -31.03
N SER A 685 44.73 -12.17 -32.36
CA SER A 685 45.35 -11.12 -33.16
C SER A 685 44.82 -9.71 -32.83
N CYS A 686 43.53 -9.59 -32.52
CA CYS A 686 42.91 -8.33 -32.09
C CYS A 686 43.50 -7.86 -30.75
N ILE A 687 43.65 -8.78 -29.79
CA ILE A 687 44.24 -8.49 -28.47
C ILE A 687 45.71 -8.08 -28.63
N GLU A 688 46.52 -8.81 -29.40
CA GLU A 688 47.92 -8.46 -29.65
C GLU A 688 48.06 -7.07 -30.34
N SER A 689 47.21 -6.79 -31.34
CA SER A 689 47.19 -5.49 -32.00
C SER A 689 46.76 -4.37 -31.04
N ALA A 690 45.80 -4.64 -30.15
CA ALA A 690 45.39 -3.69 -29.12
C ALA A 690 46.56 -3.37 -28.19
N LEU A 691 47.23 -4.39 -27.64
CA LEU A 691 48.38 -4.22 -26.74
C LEU A 691 49.51 -3.38 -27.35
N THR A 692 49.85 -3.63 -28.62
CA THR A 692 50.92 -2.89 -29.31
C THR A 692 50.56 -1.44 -29.66
N SER A 693 49.26 -1.10 -29.68
CA SER A 693 48.79 0.24 -30.01
C SER A 693 48.64 1.18 -28.80
N ILE A 694 48.72 0.64 -27.58
CA ILE A 694 48.57 1.43 -26.35
C ILE A 694 49.89 2.17 -26.08
N PRO A 695 49.87 3.51 -25.89
CA PRO A 695 51.06 4.28 -25.55
C PRO A 695 51.70 3.86 -24.20
N ASP A 696 53.04 3.74 -24.20
CA ASP A 696 53.84 3.35 -23.02
C ASP A 696 53.82 4.37 -21.86
N ASP A 697 53.22 5.55 -22.05
CA ASP A 697 53.20 6.65 -21.09
C ASP A 697 51.88 6.79 -20.32
N ILE A 698 50.93 5.87 -20.51
CA ILE A 698 49.64 5.88 -19.79
C ILE A 698 49.82 5.41 -18.33
N PRO A 699 49.33 6.16 -17.32
CA PRO A 699 49.36 5.71 -15.93
C PRO A 699 48.64 4.36 -15.74
N GLY A 700 49.32 3.38 -15.16
CA GLY A 700 48.79 2.02 -14.97
C GLY A 700 49.10 1.04 -16.10
N ILE A 701 49.85 1.44 -17.14
CA ILE A 701 50.31 0.58 -18.24
C ILE A 701 51.09 -0.65 -17.74
N GLU A 702 51.76 -0.53 -16.59
CA GLU A 702 52.46 -1.63 -15.94
C GLU A 702 51.52 -2.76 -15.49
N ARG A 703 50.22 -2.48 -15.34
CA ARG A 703 49.17 -3.47 -15.05
C ARG A 703 48.62 -4.14 -16.30
N VAL A 704 48.84 -3.55 -17.48
CA VAL A 704 48.40 -4.07 -18.79
C VAL A 704 49.30 -5.21 -19.25
N GLY A 705 50.61 -5.17 -18.96
CA GLY A 705 51.55 -6.23 -19.37
C GLY A 705 51.38 -7.57 -18.63
N ALA A 706 50.49 -7.65 -17.63
CA ALA A 706 50.12 -8.87 -16.91
C ALA A 706 48.70 -9.36 -17.23
N TRP A 707 47.98 -8.61 -18.08
CA TRP A 707 46.72 -8.99 -18.72
C TRP A 707 47.03 -9.83 -19.96
#